data_AF-A0A292PJ96-F1
#
_entry.id   AF-A0A292PJ96-F1
#
_cell.length_a   1.000
_cell.length_b   1.000
_cell.length_c   1.000
_cell.angle_alpha   90.00
_cell.angle_beta   90.00
_cell.angle_gamma   90.00
#
_symmetry.space_group_name_H-M   'P 1'
#
loop_
_entity.id
_entity.type
_entity.pdbx_description
1 polymer ?
#
loop_
_entity_poly.entity_id
_entity_poly.type
_entity_poly.pdbx_seq_one_letter_code
_entity_poly.pdbx_strand_id
1 'polypeptide(L)'
;MIDDQQYPEALHCFGEAEYHHGITLANAYITEEIAVTKRAHGLSEVANDQFIKASELFLQTGSTAKAVQCRKEGGDPKGVIKILADNGAYEDAAWLAADLGLFSEASEIYTKLGKHEKALAGYARKERFSWMFNYIKKFESEIEPSCRKQYLQLGYLKEFGERDTISSPFEKRVIDLIGSREEQKMVLSRFGLVNKLFEFLSTRGEYTEAHEVGVSSGLLKNSIQLLCDKILPGDPNCGQGAEVNLMCMFLQAEHIATNPWPRNGEPIRIHKMLQSAVGKGRPRIDLFVKMWRDINGALEGFIRRKIDVKIGSLGDAHSGSYVDILIAKSAYPDIKFQLPLDHIDRVLGDLRILSSCERIPSAIQLYCGIYEMPRQPGKYIILEWSPFSADSKLQNPLRPVDIDSSLRDRMLGCILEDIVPPLVSLDRGLRTKWSARARPQVVPSLILAETHFKKVEFLARLCRIFSESAAMIKTNGRHLPRNWDWRFWRGALLEQMGFRSSYEQSLDVLFNIKSEFADRGGKYRVLHPVIIKDDTTEYLVESAAKLGVGGCVSSLLAQYQTSLFLGYERQWKSFLQAFRDLVMNRGNQGLKYGSEMITLVNLFLLETEASDFPGRFCENIYGVLGALGRAKRTLNFYSPSVISLYEELTFSLIFLMRPYEFLIPDSWHRLYFNRWGEKPRSPSVFERFRYQQCLVTVCSSFCEVVIGIEARGTKEFALARRSVTLIVVCLINLGTFFPRQQEYAVLWRKSQRVFRCNRLNARSLLGLRADKLTGRLTKVFEDHKGNDSIRLVTGHRELVDKFAGISLNENGVSVVRICPIREEDKHMWAMSKDQRTRQLNAAYILTAFWKLNGPRYVERMKGRRQRYAARILMAFWKLNGQKFLARMNEQRRQLKAARILTNFWKLNGPGYVEKRKRRRRRNAAWVLTAFLKLNGLGFLEKMRERRRYLAPRYRYSKNCCLLVDMREGKNWTY
;
A
#
# COMPACT_ATOMS: atom_id res chain seq x y z
N MET A 1 -53.60 4.78 -36.71
CA MET A 1 -53.20 3.55 -37.44
C MET A 1 -51.82 3.07 -37.02
N ILE A 2 -50.71 3.75 -37.37
CA ILE A 2 -49.37 3.35 -36.86
C ILE A 2 -49.31 3.40 -35.33
N ASP A 3 -49.79 4.49 -34.71
CA ASP A 3 -49.83 4.61 -33.23
C ASP A 3 -50.75 3.58 -32.57
N ASP A 4 -51.72 3.03 -33.31
CA ASP A 4 -52.67 2.02 -32.86
C ASP A 4 -52.18 0.59 -33.17
N GLN A 5 -50.93 0.43 -33.64
CA GLN A 5 -50.31 -0.84 -34.03
C GLN A 5 -51.04 -1.60 -35.17
N GLN A 6 -51.81 -0.88 -35.98
CA GLN A 6 -52.51 -1.41 -37.17
C GLN A 6 -51.62 -1.25 -38.41
N TYR A 7 -50.44 -1.88 -38.40
CA TYR A 7 -49.44 -1.69 -39.44
C TYR A 7 -49.86 -2.27 -40.81
N PRO A 8 -50.52 -3.44 -40.91
CA PRO A 8 -51.02 -3.95 -42.19
C PRO A 8 -52.07 -3.04 -42.82
N GLU A 9 -52.98 -2.50 -42.01
CA GLU A 9 -54.00 -1.56 -42.49
C GLU A 9 -53.37 -0.21 -42.88
N ALA A 10 -52.37 0.26 -42.12
CA ALA A 10 -51.61 1.45 -42.48
C ALA A 10 -50.87 1.25 -43.82
N LEU A 11 -50.27 0.07 -44.03
CA LEU A 11 -49.60 -0.30 -45.28
C LEU A 11 -50.59 -0.27 -46.45
N HIS A 12 -51.80 -0.80 -46.28
CA HIS A 12 -52.86 -0.75 -47.29
C HIS A 12 -53.22 0.70 -47.65
N CYS A 13 -53.52 1.54 -46.64
CA CYS A 13 -53.87 2.93 -46.87
C CYS A 13 -52.73 3.74 -47.53
N PHE A 14 -51.47 3.50 -47.16
CA PHE A 14 -50.34 4.14 -47.83
C PHE A 14 -50.11 3.62 -49.24
N GLY A 15 -50.43 2.34 -49.50
CA GLY A 15 -50.41 1.73 -50.82
C GLY A 15 -51.44 2.37 -51.75
N GLU A 16 -52.69 2.51 -51.30
CA GLU A 16 -53.76 3.19 -52.06
C GLU A 16 -53.44 4.66 -52.32
N ALA A 17 -52.75 5.32 -51.39
CA ALA A 17 -52.31 6.71 -51.55
C ALA A 17 -50.99 6.85 -52.33
N GLU A 18 -50.39 5.76 -52.80
CA GLU A 18 -49.06 5.70 -53.46
C GLU A 18 -47.95 6.44 -52.66
N TYR A 19 -48.09 6.51 -51.33
CA TYR A 19 -47.17 7.24 -50.48
C TYR A 19 -45.97 6.37 -50.09
N HIS A 20 -44.96 6.31 -50.97
CA HIS A 20 -43.77 5.45 -50.81
C HIS A 20 -43.11 5.52 -49.43
N HIS A 21 -42.97 6.71 -48.85
CA HIS A 21 -42.36 6.85 -47.53
C HIS A 21 -43.21 6.17 -46.42
N GLY A 22 -44.53 6.31 -46.48
CA GLY A 22 -45.45 5.62 -45.57
C GLY A 22 -45.45 4.10 -45.78
N ILE A 23 -45.35 3.65 -47.03
CA ILE A 23 -45.21 2.23 -47.38
C ILE A 23 -43.95 1.64 -46.73
N THR A 24 -42.79 2.29 -46.89
CA THR A 24 -41.53 1.84 -46.28
C THR A 24 -41.61 1.85 -44.76
N LEU A 25 -42.23 2.87 -44.17
CA LEU A 25 -42.40 2.98 -42.71
C LEU A 25 -43.30 1.87 -42.15
N ALA A 26 -44.43 1.60 -42.80
CA ALA A 26 -45.32 0.52 -42.39
C ALA A 26 -44.65 -0.85 -42.53
N ASN A 27 -43.90 -1.09 -43.61
CA ASN A 27 -43.10 -2.30 -43.78
C ASN A 27 -42.01 -2.45 -42.70
N ALA A 28 -41.39 -1.36 -42.25
CA ALA A 28 -40.41 -1.38 -41.17
C ALA A 28 -41.04 -1.88 -39.85
N TYR A 29 -42.22 -1.35 -39.48
CA TYR A 29 -42.95 -1.78 -38.29
C TYR A 29 -43.45 -3.23 -38.37
N ILE A 30 -43.97 -3.66 -39.53
CA ILE A 30 -44.38 -5.06 -39.75
C ILE A 30 -43.18 -6.00 -39.57
N THR A 31 -42.01 -5.62 -40.12
CA THR A 31 -40.79 -6.42 -40.00
C THR A 31 -40.29 -6.49 -38.54
N GLU A 32 -40.36 -5.38 -37.79
CA GLU A 32 -40.06 -5.32 -36.35
C GLU A 32 -41.00 -6.26 -35.55
N GLU A 33 -42.31 -6.25 -35.85
CA GLU A 33 -43.30 -7.10 -35.19
C GLU A 33 -43.07 -8.60 -35.47
N ILE A 34 -42.72 -8.95 -36.72
CA ILE A 34 -42.32 -10.32 -37.07
C ILE A 34 -41.09 -10.73 -36.25
N ALA A 35 -40.09 -9.87 -36.12
CA ALA A 35 -38.88 -10.15 -35.34
C ALA A 35 -39.20 -10.41 -33.85
N VAL A 36 -40.02 -9.56 -33.24
CA VAL A 36 -40.51 -9.72 -31.85
C VAL A 36 -41.25 -11.04 -31.68
N THR A 37 -42.13 -11.38 -32.63
CA THR A 37 -42.89 -12.63 -32.63
C THR A 37 -41.96 -13.84 -32.72
N LYS A 38 -41.00 -13.85 -33.66
CA LYS A 38 -40.04 -14.95 -33.81
C LYS A 38 -39.19 -15.14 -32.55
N ARG A 39 -38.78 -14.04 -31.90
CA ARG A 39 -38.07 -14.08 -30.62
C ARG A 39 -38.92 -14.69 -29.51
N ALA A 40 -40.20 -14.34 -29.42
CA ALA A 40 -41.13 -14.94 -28.45
C ALA A 40 -41.30 -16.46 -28.63
N HIS A 41 -41.12 -16.95 -29.86
CA HIS A 41 -41.13 -18.38 -30.20
C HIS A 41 -39.76 -19.07 -30.02
N GLY A 42 -38.75 -18.37 -29.49
CA GLY A 42 -37.40 -18.90 -29.28
C GLY A 42 -36.51 -18.95 -30.53
N LEU A 43 -36.97 -18.43 -31.67
CA LEU A 43 -36.23 -18.41 -32.93
C LEU A 43 -35.30 -17.20 -33.02
N SER A 44 -34.25 -17.19 -32.18
CA SER A 44 -33.42 -16.00 -31.95
C SER A 44 -32.63 -15.53 -33.18
N GLU A 45 -32.05 -16.44 -33.96
CA GLU A 45 -31.28 -16.08 -35.17
C GLU A 45 -32.19 -15.44 -36.23
N VAL A 46 -33.32 -16.08 -36.54
CA VAL A 46 -34.32 -15.57 -37.49
C VAL A 46 -34.87 -14.21 -37.02
N ALA A 47 -35.09 -14.05 -35.71
CA ALA A 47 -35.51 -12.76 -35.16
C ALA A 47 -34.44 -11.67 -35.36
N ASN A 48 -33.17 -12.00 -35.15
CA ASN A 48 -32.07 -11.04 -35.33
C ASN A 48 -31.97 -10.55 -36.78
N ASP A 49 -32.11 -11.44 -37.76
CA ASP A 49 -32.12 -11.06 -39.19
C ASP A 49 -33.29 -10.13 -39.53
N GLN A 50 -34.49 -10.40 -38.98
CA GLN A 50 -35.65 -9.53 -39.18
C GLN A 50 -35.46 -8.17 -38.50
N PHE A 51 -34.86 -8.11 -37.31
CA PHE A 51 -34.50 -6.83 -36.68
C PHE A 51 -33.48 -6.03 -37.50
N ILE A 52 -32.48 -6.69 -38.08
CA ILE A 52 -31.50 -6.07 -38.98
C ILE A 52 -32.19 -5.48 -40.23
N LYS A 53 -33.10 -6.25 -40.84
CA LYS A 53 -33.89 -5.80 -42.01
C LYS A 53 -34.82 -4.64 -41.66
N ALA A 54 -35.53 -4.72 -40.53
CA ALA A 54 -36.37 -3.63 -40.04
C ALA A 54 -35.55 -2.35 -39.81
N SER A 55 -34.34 -2.48 -39.27
CA SER A 55 -33.43 -1.35 -39.11
C SER A 55 -33.09 -0.67 -40.43
N GLU A 56 -32.87 -1.42 -41.51
CA GLU A 56 -32.54 -0.84 -42.82
C GLU A 56 -33.72 -0.05 -43.40
N LEU A 57 -34.95 -0.57 -43.26
CA LEU A 57 -36.17 0.13 -43.65
C LEU A 57 -36.40 1.41 -42.81
N PHE A 58 -36.12 1.37 -41.50
CA PHE A 58 -36.19 2.57 -40.65
C PHE A 58 -35.14 3.63 -41.05
N LEU A 59 -33.95 3.23 -41.51
CA LEU A 59 -32.97 4.18 -42.04
C LEU A 59 -33.45 4.85 -43.33
N GLN A 60 -34.06 4.08 -44.24
CA GLN A 60 -34.64 4.63 -45.49
C GLN A 60 -35.74 5.67 -45.23
N THR A 61 -36.44 5.56 -44.09
CA THR A 61 -37.46 6.52 -43.66
C THR A 61 -36.90 7.63 -42.77
N GLY A 62 -35.58 7.70 -42.56
CA GLY A 62 -34.95 8.70 -41.70
C GLY A 62 -35.20 8.51 -40.19
N SER A 63 -35.79 7.38 -39.78
CA SER A 63 -36.08 7.05 -38.38
C SER A 63 -34.88 6.40 -37.70
N THR A 64 -33.82 7.18 -37.47
CA THR A 64 -32.53 6.72 -36.92
C THR A 64 -32.65 6.07 -35.54
N ALA A 65 -33.49 6.62 -34.66
CA ALA A 65 -33.71 6.10 -33.31
C ALA A 65 -34.30 4.68 -33.34
N LYS A 66 -35.27 4.44 -34.24
CA LYS A 66 -35.86 3.11 -34.43
C LYS A 66 -34.88 2.14 -35.07
N ALA A 67 -34.11 2.57 -36.06
CA ALA A 67 -33.07 1.74 -36.65
C ALA A 67 -32.03 1.27 -35.59
N VAL A 68 -31.59 2.19 -34.73
CA VAL A 68 -30.68 1.88 -33.60
C VAL A 68 -31.33 0.89 -32.64
N GLN A 69 -32.60 1.08 -32.28
CA GLN A 69 -33.33 0.15 -31.41
C GLN A 69 -33.37 -1.25 -32.02
N CYS A 70 -33.76 -1.37 -33.30
CA CYS A 70 -33.82 -2.66 -33.97
C CYS A 70 -32.45 -3.34 -34.03
N ARG A 71 -31.35 -2.64 -34.34
CA ARG A 71 -30.00 -3.24 -34.31
C ARG A 71 -29.57 -3.69 -32.92
N LYS A 72 -29.90 -2.94 -31.87
CA LYS A 72 -29.68 -3.35 -30.47
C LYS A 72 -30.45 -4.62 -30.15
N GLU A 73 -31.73 -4.66 -30.53
CA GLU A 73 -32.57 -5.82 -30.34
C GLU A 73 -32.04 -7.00 -31.14
N GLY A 74 -31.61 -6.83 -32.38
CA GLY A 74 -31.01 -7.87 -33.23
C GLY A 74 -29.60 -8.32 -32.82
N GLY A 75 -29.02 -7.78 -31.75
CA GLY A 75 -27.69 -8.18 -31.29
C GLY A 75 -26.54 -7.77 -32.22
N ASP A 76 -26.72 -6.73 -33.04
CA ASP A 76 -25.69 -6.17 -33.94
C ASP A 76 -25.19 -4.81 -33.45
N PRO A 77 -24.36 -4.78 -32.40
CA PRO A 77 -23.87 -3.54 -31.85
C PRO A 77 -22.91 -2.78 -32.80
N LYS A 78 -22.22 -3.48 -33.71
CA LYS A 78 -21.36 -2.83 -34.72
C LYS A 78 -22.20 -2.03 -35.71
N GLY A 79 -23.34 -2.58 -36.15
CA GLY A 79 -24.34 -1.86 -36.94
C GLY A 79 -24.86 -0.63 -36.20
N VAL A 80 -25.15 -0.74 -34.89
CA VAL A 80 -25.57 0.43 -34.08
C VAL A 80 -24.51 1.54 -34.10
N ILE A 81 -23.24 1.21 -33.86
CA ILE A 81 -22.14 2.19 -33.85
C ILE A 81 -22.03 2.87 -35.21
N LYS A 82 -22.10 2.11 -36.30
CA LYS A 82 -22.04 2.64 -37.67
C LYS A 82 -23.19 3.62 -37.94
N ILE A 83 -24.42 3.23 -37.63
CA ILE A 83 -25.60 4.09 -37.79
C ILE A 83 -25.45 5.38 -36.99
N LEU A 84 -25.03 5.31 -35.72
CA LEU A 84 -24.84 6.50 -34.89
C LEU A 84 -23.74 7.41 -35.45
N ALA A 85 -22.62 6.86 -35.89
CA ALA A 85 -21.53 7.62 -36.49
C ALA A 85 -21.94 8.29 -37.81
N ASP A 86 -22.63 7.56 -38.70
CA ASP A 86 -23.07 8.06 -40.00
C ASP A 86 -24.12 9.18 -39.86
N ASN A 87 -24.90 9.17 -38.77
CA ASN A 87 -25.88 10.22 -38.46
C ASN A 87 -25.32 11.38 -37.60
N GLY A 88 -24.00 11.46 -37.42
CA GLY A 88 -23.35 12.54 -36.67
C GLY A 88 -23.45 12.43 -35.15
N ALA A 89 -24.07 11.37 -34.61
CA ALA A 89 -24.09 11.06 -33.18
C ALA A 89 -22.76 10.39 -32.74
N TYR A 90 -21.63 11.01 -33.10
CA TYR A 90 -20.29 10.45 -32.90
C TYR A 90 -19.96 10.18 -31.42
N GLU A 91 -20.46 10.99 -30.48
CA GLU A 91 -20.20 10.75 -29.05
C GLU A 91 -20.85 9.46 -28.57
N ASP A 92 -22.11 9.21 -28.94
CA ASP A 92 -22.83 7.99 -28.58
C ASP A 92 -22.22 6.77 -29.28
N ALA A 93 -21.82 6.93 -30.55
CA ALA A 93 -21.13 5.90 -31.31
C ALA A 93 -19.79 5.50 -30.67
N ALA A 94 -18.95 6.49 -30.32
CA ALA A 94 -17.65 6.26 -29.71
C ALA A 94 -17.77 5.67 -28.30
N TRP A 95 -18.77 6.10 -27.53
CA TRP A 95 -19.04 5.56 -26.21
C TRP A 95 -19.47 4.10 -26.29
N LEU A 96 -20.42 3.77 -27.16
CA LEU A 96 -20.88 2.40 -27.35
C LEU A 96 -19.75 1.49 -27.86
N ALA A 97 -18.92 1.96 -28.80
CA ALA A 97 -17.75 1.23 -29.26
C ALA A 97 -16.78 0.92 -28.11
N ALA A 98 -16.53 1.88 -27.21
CA ALA A 98 -15.66 1.66 -26.06
C ALA A 98 -16.26 0.68 -25.03
N ASP A 99 -17.58 0.75 -24.80
CA ASP A 99 -18.29 -0.16 -23.87
C ASP A 99 -18.21 -1.63 -24.31
N LEU A 100 -18.18 -1.85 -25.62
CA LEU A 100 -18.07 -3.17 -26.23
C LEU A 100 -16.62 -3.65 -26.44
N GLY A 101 -15.63 -2.90 -25.96
CA GLY A 101 -14.21 -3.23 -26.14
C GLY A 101 -13.66 -2.99 -27.55
N LEU A 102 -14.43 -2.35 -28.44
CA LEU A 102 -14.01 -1.94 -29.79
C LEU A 102 -13.20 -0.64 -29.73
N PHE A 103 -12.08 -0.68 -29.00
CA PHE A 103 -11.33 0.53 -28.64
C PHE A 103 -10.65 1.23 -29.82
N SER A 104 -10.30 0.52 -30.90
CA SER A 104 -9.73 1.17 -32.10
C SER A 104 -10.78 2.01 -32.81
N GLU A 105 -11.95 1.44 -33.01
CA GLU A 105 -13.10 2.06 -33.63
C GLU A 105 -13.55 3.27 -32.80
N ALA A 106 -13.62 3.12 -31.48
CA ALA A 106 -13.87 4.23 -30.57
C ALA A 106 -12.83 5.35 -30.73
N SER A 107 -11.55 5.00 -30.86
CA SER A 107 -10.47 5.98 -31.01
C SER A 107 -10.55 6.75 -32.32
N GLU A 108 -10.89 6.07 -33.42
CA GLU A 108 -11.11 6.70 -34.72
C GLU A 108 -12.29 7.67 -34.68
N ILE A 109 -13.39 7.29 -34.03
CA ILE A 109 -14.55 8.18 -33.87
C ILE A 109 -14.21 9.37 -32.97
N TYR A 110 -13.49 9.18 -31.85
CA TYR A 110 -13.03 10.29 -31.01
C TYR A 110 -12.05 11.21 -31.71
N THR A 111 -11.24 10.69 -32.65
CA THR A 111 -10.35 11.50 -33.49
C THR A 111 -11.15 12.42 -34.41
N LYS A 112 -12.22 11.91 -35.05
CA LYS A 112 -13.13 12.74 -35.87
C LYS A 112 -13.81 13.85 -35.06
N LEU A 113 -13.99 13.64 -33.75
CA LEU A 113 -14.53 14.62 -32.82
C LEU A 113 -13.50 15.62 -32.26
N GLY A 114 -12.21 15.50 -32.62
CA GLY A 114 -11.14 16.31 -32.02
C GLY A 114 -10.91 16.03 -30.52
N LYS A 115 -11.39 14.88 -30.01
CA LYS A 115 -11.23 14.48 -28.60
C LYS A 115 -10.01 13.58 -28.45
N HIS A 116 -8.82 14.14 -28.66
CA HIS A 116 -7.58 13.37 -28.74
C HIS A 116 -7.23 12.58 -27.47
N GLU A 117 -7.55 13.08 -26.27
CA GLU A 117 -7.24 12.32 -25.04
C GLU A 117 -8.03 11.01 -24.97
N LYS A 118 -9.28 11.02 -25.43
CA LYS A 118 -10.12 9.82 -25.47
C LYS A 118 -9.67 8.84 -26.55
N ALA A 119 -9.16 9.35 -27.68
CA ALA A 119 -8.58 8.53 -28.73
C ALA A 119 -7.30 7.83 -28.24
N LEU A 120 -6.41 8.55 -27.55
CA LEU A 120 -5.21 7.96 -26.93
C LEU A 120 -5.58 6.89 -25.90
N ALA A 121 -6.60 7.14 -25.07
CA ALA A 121 -7.10 6.16 -24.11
C ALA A 121 -7.55 4.86 -24.79
N GLY A 122 -8.23 4.95 -25.94
CA GLY A 122 -8.67 3.77 -26.69
C GLY A 122 -7.48 3.01 -27.32
N TYR A 123 -6.51 3.70 -27.92
CA TYR A 123 -5.30 3.03 -28.43
C TYR A 123 -4.51 2.33 -27.32
N ALA A 124 -4.35 2.97 -26.17
CA ALA A 124 -3.66 2.40 -25.01
C ALA A 124 -4.38 1.16 -24.47
N ARG A 125 -5.71 1.19 -24.33
CA ARG A 125 -6.50 0.06 -23.83
C ARG A 125 -6.49 -1.17 -24.74
N LYS A 126 -6.27 -0.99 -26.04
CA LYS A 126 -6.11 -2.10 -26.99
C LYS A 126 -4.65 -2.54 -27.16
N GLU A 127 -3.74 -1.98 -26.36
CA GLU A 127 -2.30 -2.25 -26.43
C GLU A 127 -1.69 -2.00 -27.83
N ARG A 128 -2.29 -1.09 -28.61
CA ARG A 128 -1.79 -0.72 -29.95
C ARG A 128 -0.80 0.45 -29.86
N PHE A 129 0.29 0.27 -29.12
CA PHE A 129 1.22 1.36 -28.81
C PHE A 129 1.92 1.96 -30.03
N SER A 130 2.24 1.15 -31.05
CA SER A 130 2.76 1.66 -32.32
C SER A 130 1.83 2.68 -32.99
N TRP A 131 0.52 2.40 -33.02
CA TRP A 131 -0.48 3.32 -33.53
C TRP A 131 -0.63 4.55 -32.64
N MET A 132 -0.57 4.36 -31.32
CA MET A 132 -0.61 5.46 -30.35
C MET A 132 0.55 6.43 -30.55
N PHE A 133 1.79 5.95 -30.73
CA PHE A 133 2.95 6.83 -30.96
C PHE A 133 2.84 7.60 -32.28
N ASN A 134 2.42 6.93 -33.35
CA ASN A 134 2.16 7.60 -34.63
C ASN A 134 1.05 8.65 -34.49
N TYR A 135 0.03 8.37 -33.69
CA TYR A 135 -1.06 9.30 -33.40
C TYR A 135 -0.55 10.52 -32.62
N ILE A 136 0.23 10.31 -31.56
CA ILE A 136 0.83 11.38 -30.76
C ILE A 136 1.70 12.29 -31.64
N LYS A 137 2.52 11.70 -32.50
CA LYS A 137 3.36 12.46 -33.44
C LYS A 137 2.52 13.26 -34.43
N LYS A 138 1.42 12.69 -34.94
CA LYS A 138 0.55 13.34 -35.93
C LYS A 138 -0.22 14.52 -35.35
N PHE A 139 -0.72 14.40 -34.12
CA PHE A 139 -1.57 15.40 -33.46
C PHE A 139 -0.83 16.12 -32.32
N GLU A 140 0.49 16.25 -32.46
CA GLU A 140 1.37 16.70 -31.36
C GLU A 140 0.96 18.06 -30.79
N SER A 141 0.56 19.01 -31.65
CA SER A 141 0.13 20.36 -31.29
C SER A 141 -1.32 20.46 -30.81
N GLU A 142 -2.14 19.43 -31.09
CA GLU A 142 -3.56 19.39 -30.73
C GLU A 142 -3.81 18.65 -29.41
N ILE A 143 -2.88 17.78 -29.00
CA ILE A 143 -2.94 17.04 -27.73
C ILE A 143 -2.42 17.93 -26.60
N GLU A 144 -3.17 17.97 -25.49
CA GLU A 144 -2.72 18.64 -24.27
C GLU A 144 -1.33 18.11 -23.83
N PRO A 145 -0.32 18.98 -23.58
CA PRO A 145 1.05 18.54 -23.28
C PRO A 145 1.17 17.55 -22.11
N SER A 146 0.32 17.70 -21.09
CA SER A 146 0.32 16.80 -19.92
C SER A 146 -0.18 15.40 -20.30
N CYS A 147 -1.26 15.33 -21.07
CA CYS A 147 -1.82 14.10 -21.62
C CYS A 147 -0.83 13.40 -22.55
N ARG A 148 -0.20 14.16 -23.46
CA ARG A 148 0.84 13.68 -24.37
C ARG A 148 1.97 12.98 -23.60
N LYS A 149 2.51 13.64 -22.57
CA LYS A 149 3.59 13.11 -21.74
C LYS A 149 3.17 11.84 -21.00
N GLN A 150 1.95 11.80 -20.45
CA GLN A 150 1.43 10.62 -19.76
C GLN A 150 1.31 9.41 -20.69
N TYR A 151 0.69 9.57 -21.87
CA TYR A 151 0.52 8.45 -22.81
C TYR A 151 1.83 8.03 -23.47
N LEU A 152 2.75 8.95 -23.75
CA LEU A 152 4.10 8.59 -24.22
C LEU A 152 4.84 7.73 -23.19
N GLN A 153 4.83 8.14 -21.92
CA GLN A 153 5.49 7.37 -20.85
C GLN A 153 4.83 6.01 -20.63
N LEU A 154 3.49 5.95 -20.65
CA LEU A 154 2.74 4.70 -20.52
C LEU A 154 3.04 3.75 -21.67
N GLY A 155 2.95 4.24 -22.91
CA GLY A 155 3.25 3.43 -24.09
C GLY A 155 4.69 2.95 -24.10
N TYR A 156 5.63 3.83 -23.74
CA TYR A 156 7.05 3.47 -23.73
C TYR A 156 7.34 2.39 -22.69
N LEU A 157 6.77 2.51 -21.49
CA LEU A 157 6.88 1.50 -20.44
C LEU A 157 6.29 0.16 -20.87
N LYS A 158 5.12 0.15 -21.49
CA LYS A 158 4.44 -1.08 -21.91
C LYS A 158 5.10 -1.77 -23.09
N GLU A 159 5.54 -1.00 -24.09
CA GLU A 159 6.15 -1.57 -25.31
C GLU A 159 7.62 -1.94 -25.11
N PHE A 160 8.38 -1.15 -24.33
CA PHE A 160 9.84 -1.26 -24.24
C PHE A 160 10.39 -1.45 -22.82
N GLY A 161 9.56 -1.27 -21.78
CA GLY A 161 10.00 -1.27 -20.39
C GLY A 161 10.45 -2.62 -19.85
N GLU A 162 10.05 -3.72 -20.49
CA GLU A 162 10.46 -5.07 -20.07
C GLU A 162 11.84 -5.47 -20.60
N ARG A 163 12.34 -4.80 -21.66
CA ARG A 163 13.58 -5.16 -22.33
C ARG A 163 14.61 -4.07 -22.15
N ASP A 164 15.54 -4.24 -21.23
CA ASP A 164 16.69 -3.34 -21.09
C ASP A 164 17.83 -3.73 -22.06
N THR A 165 17.49 -3.86 -23.34
CA THR A 165 18.42 -4.14 -24.44
C THR A 165 18.65 -2.89 -25.29
N ILE A 166 19.62 -2.94 -26.21
CA ILE A 166 19.93 -1.86 -27.17
C ILE A 166 18.64 -1.36 -27.85
N SER A 167 18.45 -0.05 -27.86
CA SER A 167 17.23 0.58 -28.37
C SER A 167 17.09 0.37 -29.89
N SER A 168 15.93 -0.13 -30.34
CA SER A 168 15.63 -0.23 -31.77
C SER A 168 15.51 1.15 -32.43
N PRO A 169 15.66 1.29 -33.77
CA PRO A 169 15.46 2.58 -34.45
C PRO A 169 14.06 3.18 -34.22
N PHE A 170 13.04 2.33 -34.05
CA PHE A 170 11.69 2.80 -33.72
C PHE A 170 11.63 3.34 -32.28
N GLU A 171 12.24 2.62 -31.34
CA GLU A 171 12.31 3.04 -29.94
C GLU A 171 13.06 4.37 -29.77
N LYS A 172 14.18 4.57 -30.48
CA LYS A 172 14.93 5.84 -30.45
C LYS A 172 14.03 7.02 -30.85
N ARG A 173 13.22 6.84 -31.90
CA ARG A 173 12.22 7.86 -32.29
C ARG A 173 11.17 8.11 -31.23
N VAL A 174 10.76 7.09 -30.45
CA VAL A 174 9.81 7.27 -29.35
C VAL A 174 10.45 7.99 -28.17
N ILE A 175 11.71 7.69 -27.85
CA ILE A 175 12.47 8.42 -26.81
C ILE A 175 12.55 9.90 -27.17
N ASP A 176 12.80 10.23 -28.43
CA ASP A 176 12.83 11.61 -28.91
C ASP A 176 11.48 12.36 -28.71
N LEU A 177 10.34 11.63 -28.69
CA LEU A 177 9.03 12.23 -28.42
C LEU A 177 8.80 12.56 -26.93
N ILE A 178 9.52 11.92 -26.00
CA ILE A 178 9.30 12.06 -24.55
C ILE A 178 9.50 13.50 -24.05
N GLY A 179 10.39 14.25 -24.72
CA GLY A 179 10.64 15.65 -24.43
C GLY A 179 12.12 15.99 -24.41
N SER A 180 12.50 16.87 -23.47
CA SER A 180 13.88 17.33 -23.28
C SER A 180 14.83 16.21 -22.89
N ARG A 181 16.14 16.47 -23.01
CA ARG A 181 17.20 15.51 -22.65
C ARG A 181 17.06 15.05 -21.20
N GLU A 182 16.79 15.98 -20.29
CA GLU A 182 16.62 15.75 -18.87
C GLU A 182 15.40 14.87 -18.60
N GLU A 183 14.31 15.05 -19.35
CA GLU A 183 13.12 14.20 -19.28
C GLU A 183 13.39 12.80 -19.81
N GLN A 184 14.14 12.66 -20.91
CA GLN A 184 14.56 11.36 -21.45
C GLN A 184 15.42 10.60 -20.42
N LYS A 185 16.45 11.24 -19.85
CA LYS A 185 17.28 10.67 -18.76
C LYS A 185 16.42 10.26 -17.57
N MET A 186 15.52 11.14 -17.13
CA MET A 186 14.63 10.88 -16.00
C MET A 186 13.74 9.66 -16.26
N VAL A 187 13.16 9.53 -17.46
CA VAL A 187 12.28 8.41 -17.80
C VAL A 187 13.04 7.09 -17.83
N LEU A 188 14.20 7.02 -18.49
CA LEU A 188 15.03 5.81 -18.54
C LEU A 188 15.50 5.39 -17.15
N SER A 189 16.00 6.34 -16.35
CA SER A 189 16.39 6.11 -14.95
C SER A 189 15.21 5.65 -14.09
N ARG A 190 14.05 6.31 -14.22
CA ARG A 190 12.82 5.98 -13.48
C ARG A 190 12.35 4.56 -13.78
N PHE A 191 12.45 4.11 -15.02
CA PHE A 191 12.05 2.76 -15.39
C PHE A 191 13.11 1.69 -15.12
N GLY A 192 14.29 2.07 -14.61
CA GLY A 192 15.37 1.13 -14.35
C GLY A 192 15.95 0.53 -15.63
N LEU A 193 15.83 1.24 -16.75
CA LEU A 193 16.36 0.85 -18.05
C LEU A 193 17.82 1.29 -18.15
N VAL A 194 18.66 0.65 -17.34
CA VAL A 194 20.04 1.07 -17.11
C VAL A 194 20.89 0.93 -18.37
N ASN A 195 20.80 -0.18 -19.10
CA ASN A 195 21.55 -0.35 -20.35
C ASN A 195 21.16 0.71 -21.37
N LYS A 196 19.87 1.02 -21.48
CA LYS A 196 19.39 2.09 -22.37
C LYS A 196 19.84 3.47 -21.92
N LEU A 197 19.80 3.76 -20.61
CA LEU A 197 20.32 5.01 -20.05
C LEU A 197 21.83 5.14 -20.32
N PHE A 198 22.58 4.07 -20.13
CA PHE A 198 24.01 4.00 -20.42
C PHE A 198 24.28 4.27 -21.90
N GLU A 199 23.57 3.61 -22.83
CA GLU A 199 23.69 3.84 -24.27
C GLU A 199 23.30 5.28 -24.64
N PHE A 200 22.21 5.79 -24.06
CA PHE A 200 21.72 7.15 -24.29
C PHE A 200 22.76 8.21 -23.90
N LEU A 201 23.35 8.10 -22.72
CA LEU A 201 24.40 9.01 -22.24
C LEU A 201 25.68 8.88 -23.08
N SER A 202 26.08 7.64 -23.39
CA SER A 202 27.28 7.34 -24.17
C SER A 202 27.21 7.89 -25.59
N THR A 203 26.08 7.69 -26.29
CA THR A 203 25.90 8.15 -27.68
C THR A 203 25.88 9.68 -27.80
N ARG A 204 25.52 10.38 -26.73
CA ARG A 204 25.52 11.86 -26.67
C ARG A 204 26.79 12.48 -26.09
N GLY A 205 27.83 11.68 -25.82
CA GLY A 205 29.11 12.16 -25.33
C GLY A 205 29.16 12.53 -23.84
N GLU A 206 28.12 12.21 -23.06
CA GLU A 206 28.12 12.36 -21.60
C GLU A 206 28.81 11.16 -20.95
N TYR A 207 30.08 10.98 -21.28
CA TYR A 207 30.81 9.76 -20.94
C TYR A 207 30.98 9.58 -19.43
N THR A 208 31.20 10.66 -18.67
CA THR A 208 31.34 10.59 -17.20
C THR A 208 30.06 10.12 -16.52
N GLU A 209 28.91 10.70 -16.87
CA GLU A 209 27.61 10.27 -16.31
C GLU A 209 27.27 8.84 -16.74
N ALA A 210 27.53 8.48 -18.01
CA ALA A 210 27.34 7.11 -18.49
C ALA A 210 28.18 6.13 -17.68
N HIS A 211 29.44 6.46 -17.41
CA HIS A 211 30.34 5.65 -16.60
C HIS A 211 29.82 5.48 -15.17
N GLU A 212 29.40 6.56 -14.50
CA GLU A 212 28.83 6.49 -13.14
C GLU A 212 27.56 5.63 -13.07
N VAL A 213 26.65 5.79 -14.03
CA VAL A 213 25.44 4.96 -14.15
C VAL A 213 25.82 3.49 -14.34
N GLY A 214 26.78 3.21 -15.20
CA GLY A 214 27.20 1.84 -15.47
C GLY A 214 27.89 1.18 -14.27
N VAL A 215 28.73 1.90 -13.52
CA VAL A 215 29.38 1.38 -12.30
C VAL A 215 28.35 1.10 -11.21
N SER A 216 27.49 2.08 -10.91
CA SER A 216 26.47 1.96 -9.86
C SER A 216 25.44 0.86 -10.13
N SER A 217 25.28 0.46 -11.39
CA SER A 217 24.26 -0.50 -11.83
C SER A 217 24.84 -1.85 -12.28
N GLY A 218 26.14 -2.10 -12.06
CA GLY A 218 26.78 -3.37 -12.37
C GLY A 218 27.13 -3.60 -13.85
N LEU A 219 27.03 -2.58 -14.71
CA LEU A 219 27.52 -2.60 -16.11
C LEU A 219 29.02 -2.31 -16.19
N LEU A 220 29.79 -2.96 -15.31
CA LEU A 220 31.19 -2.64 -15.06
C LEU A 220 32.03 -2.76 -16.34
N LYS A 221 31.85 -3.84 -17.11
CA LYS A 221 32.52 -4.07 -18.39
C LYS A 221 32.30 -2.92 -19.38
N ASN A 222 31.06 -2.47 -19.56
CA ASN A 222 30.73 -1.40 -20.49
C ASN A 222 31.28 -0.05 -20.00
N SER A 223 31.21 0.19 -18.70
CA SER A 223 31.73 1.41 -18.06
C SER A 223 33.24 1.54 -18.27
N ILE A 224 33.98 0.45 -18.04
CA ILE A 224 35.43 0.41 -18.25
C ILE A 224 35.79 0.59 -19.70
N GLN A 225 35.05 -0.05 -20.61
CA GLN A 225 35.26 0.14 -22.04
C GLN A 225 35.08 1.62 -22.41
N LEU A 226 34.02 2.26 -21.90
CA LEU A 226 33.75 3.69 -22.13
C LEU A 226 34.83 4.60 -21.52
N LEU A 227 35.29 4.29 -20.31
CA LEU A 227 36.38 4.99 -19.64
C LEU A 227 37.66 4.91 -20.48
N CYS A 228 38.05 3.72 -20.91
CA CYS A 228 39.24 3.47 -21.72
C CYS A 228 39.17 4.12 -23.10
N ASP A 229 38.04 4.01 -23.80
CA ASP A 229 37.92 4.43 -25.19
C ASP A 229 37.64 5.92 -25.36
N LYS A 230 36.94 6.55 -24.40
CA LYS A 230 36.39 7.90 -24.57
C LYS A 230 36.83 8.90 -23.52
N ILE A 231 36.87 8.52 -22.24
CA ILE A 231 37.18 9.45 -21.14
C ILE A 231 38.69 9.66 -21.01
N LEU A 232 39.45 8.56 -20.93
CA LEU A 232 40.90 8.61 -20.75
C LEU A 232 41.67 9.26 -21.92
N PRO A 233 41.23 9.20 -23.18
CA PRO A 233 41.90 9.95 -24.24
C PRO A 233 41.60 11.45 -24.24
N GLY A 234 40.47 11.89 -23.67
CA GLY A 234 39.94 13.25 -23.84
C GLY A 234 40.38 14.30 -22.80
N ASP A 235 40.61 13.91 -21.55
CA ASP A 235 40.93 14.88 -20.47
C ASP A 235 41.99 14.35 -19.48
N PRO A 236 43.22 14.90 -19.50
CA PRO A 236 44.29 14.49 -18.58
C PRO A 236 44.15 15.05 -17.15
N ASN A 237 43.26 16.01 -16.89
CA ASN A 237 43.21 16.78 -15.63
C ASN A 237 42.09 16.38 -14.64
N CYS A 238 41.27 15.37 -14.93
CA CYS A 238 40.37 14.83 -13.92
C CYS A 238 41.18 14.23 -12.76
N GLY A 239 41.00 14.75 -11.54
CA GLY A 239 41.70 14.39 -10.29
C GLY A 239 41.53 12.93 -9.79
N GLN A 240 41.26 12.00 -10.69
CA GLN A 240 40.84 10.62 -10.48
C GLN A 240 42.00 9.62 -10.42
N GLY A 241 43.22 10.07 -10.12
CA GLY A 241 44.38 9.19 -10.02
C GLY A 241 44.18 8.01 -9.07
N ALA A 242 43.57 8.30 -7.91
CA ALA A 242 43.22 7.29 -6.92
C ALA A 242 42.00 6.46 -7.33
N GLU A 243 40.99 7.05 -7.97
CA GLU A 243 39.77 6.36 -8.40
C GLU A 243 40.04 5.37 -9.54
N VAL A 244 40.81 5.75 -10.55
CA VAL A 244 41.23 4.85 -11.64
C VAL A 244 42.05 3.69 -11.09
N ASN A 245 42.96 3.96 -10.13
CA ASN A 245 43.78 2.92 -9.52
C ASN A 245 42.92 1.96 -8.67
N LEU A 246 41.99 2.49 -7.88
CA LEU A 246 41.03 1.72 -7.08
C LEU A 246 40.12 0.84 -7.97
N MET A 247 39.68 1.36 -9.12
CA MET A 247 38.89 0.61 -10.09
C MET A 247 39.69 -0.51 -10.77
N CYS A 248 40.93 -0.25 -11.16
CA CYS A 248 41.84 -1.28 -11.66
C CYS A 248 42.09 -2.37 -10.60
N MET A 249 42.26 -1.98 -9.33
CA MET A 249 42.38 -2.90 -8.19
C MET A 249 41.14 -3.76 -8.00
N PHE A 250 39.95 -3.14 -8.02
CA PHE A 250 38.69 -3.84 -7.86
C PHE A 250 38.46 -4.87 -8.97
N LEU A 251 38.72 -4.49 -10.23
CA LEU A 251 38.60 -5.38 -11.38
C LEU A 251 39.53 -6.59 -11.31
N GLN A 252 40.77 -6.36 -10.90
CA GLN A 252 41.73 -7.43 -10.77
C GLN A 252 41.35 -8.36 -9.60
N ALA A 253 40.84 -7.80 -8.49
CA ALA A 253 40.36 -8.58 -7.34
C ALA A 253 39.12 -9.42 -7.69
N GLU A 254 38.14 -8.86 -8.41
CA GLU A 254 36.96 -9.59 -8.88
C GLU A 254 37.35 -10.70 -9.87
N HIS A 255 38.29 -10.43 -10.78
CA HIS A 255 38.81 -11.43 -11.71
C HIS A 255 39.46 -12.62 -10.98
N ILE A 256 40.23 -12.34 -9.92
CA ILE A 256 40.87 -13.37 -9.07
C ILE A 256 39.81 -14.14 -8.26
N ALA A 257 38.79 -13.47 -7.75
CA ALA A 257 37.73 -14.12 -6.97
C ALA A 257 36.87 -15.05 -7.83
N THR A 258 36.60 -14.67 -9.08
CA THR A 258 35.73 -15.41 -10.01
C THR A 258 36.46 -16.49 -10.80
N ASN A 259 37.79 -16.41 -10.90
CA ASN A 259 38.62 -17.40 -11.57
C ASN A 259 39.60 -18.00 -10.55
N PRO A 260 39.29 -19.19 -9.97
CA PRO A 260 40.12 -19.79 -8.94
C PRO A 260 41.55 -19.96 -9.43
N TRP A 261 42.49 -19.87 -8.49
CA TRP A 261 43.92 -19.91 -8.77
C TRP A 261 44.24 -21.11 -9.69
N PRO A 262 44.89 -20.89 -10.84
CA PRO A 262 45.19 -21.97 -11.77
C PRO A 262 46.06 -23.02 -11.09
N ARG A 263 45.52 -24.22 -10.89
CA ARG A 263 46.20 -25.33 -10.18
C ARG A 263 47.45 -25.84 -10.90
N ASN A 264 47.59 -25.55 -12.19
CA ASN A 264 48.60 -26.16 -13.06
C ASN A 264 49.76 -25.21 -13.45
N GLY A 265 49.95 -24.12 -12.71
CA GLY A 265 51.04 -23.17 -12.98
C GLY A 265 50.87 -22.35 -14.26
N GLU A 266 49.63 -22.20 -14.77
CA GLU A 266 49.35 -21.14 -15.74
C GLU A 266 49.51 -19.78 -15.04
N PRO A 267 50.19 -18.80 -15.66
CA PRO A 267 50.36 -17.48 -15.07
C PRO A 267 48.99 -16.84 -14.80
N ILE A 268 48.86 -16.21 -13.64
CA ILE A 268 47.66 -15.47 -13.26
C ILE A 268 47.37 -14.43 -14.34
N ARG A 269 46.21 -14.57 -14.99
CA ARG A 269 45.83 -13.69 -16.09
C ARG A 269 45.42 -12.34 -15.49
N ILE A 270 46.08 -11.28 -15.93
CA ILE A 270 45.59 -9.92 -15.71
C ILE A 270 44.30 -9.79 -16.50
N HIS A 271 43.29 -9.11 -15.94
CA HIS A 271 41.99 -8.98 -16.61
C HIS A 271 42.18 -8.50 -18.06
N LYS A 272 41.59 -9.21 -19.04
CA LYS A 272 41.85 -9.02 -20.50
C LYS A 272 41.70 -7.56 -20.95
N MET A 273 40.76 -6.81 -20.35
CA MET A 273 40.58 -5.40 -20.65
C MET A 273 41.74 -4.51 -20.17
N LEU A 274 42.24 -4.74 -18.95
CA LEU A 274 43.41 -4.01 -18.43
C LEU A 274 44.63 -4.29 -19.31
N GLN A 275 44.78 -5.53 -19.76
CA GLN A 275 45.85 -5.91 -20.69
C GLN A 275 45.70 -5.24 -22.06
N SER A 276 44.48 -5.11 -22.59
CA SER A 276 44.21 -4.42 -23.86
C SER A 276 44.35 -2.89 -23.79
N ALA A 277 44.39 -2.33 -22.58
CA ALA A 277 44.61 -0.91 -22.32
C ALA A 277 46.12 -0.57 -22.21
N VAL A 278 46.99 -1.57 -22.05
CA VAL A 278 48.45 -1.37 -22.01
C VAL A 278 48.93 -0.80 -23.33
N GLY A 279 49.74 0.27 -23.27
CA GLY A 279 50.32 0.91 -24.45
C GLY A 279 49.38 1.84 -25.22
N LYS A 280 48.12 2.01 -24.78
CA LYS A 280 47.17 2.99 -25.35
C LYS A 280 47.30 4.40 -24.74
N GLY A 281 48.43 4.70 -24.07
CA GLY A 281 48.83 6.07 -23.77
C GLY A 281 48.55 6.61 -22.37
N ARG A 282 48.38 5.76 -21.33
CA ARG A 282 48.35 6.25 -19.94
C ARG A 282 49.32 5.49 -19.02
N PRO A 283 50.42 6.15 -18.59
CA PRO A 283 51.47 5.55 -17.77
C PRO A 283 50.98 4.88 -16.48
N ARG A 284 49.85 5.32 -15.91
CA ARG A 284 49.29 4.75 -14.67
C ARG A 284 48.64 3.39 -14.85
N ILE A 285 47.93 3.15 -15.96
CA ILE A 285 47.39 1.81 -16.25
C ILE A 285 48.56 0.89 -16.61
N ASP A 286 49.53 1.40 -17.36
CA ASP A 286 50.76 0.65 -17.66
C ASP A 286 51.53 0.30 -16.38
N LEU A 287 51.66 1.24 -15.43
CA LEU A 287 52.26 1.03 -14.11
C LEU A 287 51.46 0.03 -13.27
N PHE A 288 50.13 0.12 -13.26
CA PHE A 288 49.28 -0.81 -12.52
C PHE A 288 49.38 -2.23 -13.08
N VAL A 289 49.28 -2.38 -14.40
CA VAL A 289 49.41 -3.67 -15.08
C VAL A 289 50.83 -4.22 -14.92
N LYS A 290 51.85 -3.37 -14.96
CA LYS A 290 53.24 -3.75 -14.66
C LYS A 290 53.39 -4.22 -13.22
N MET A 291 52.89 -3.46 -12.25
CA MET A 291 52.91 -3.82 -10.82
C MET A 291 52.26 -5.19 -10.59
N TRP A 292 51.10 -5.45 -11.18
CA TRP A 292 50.45 -6.76 -11.06
C TRP A 292 51.18 -7.88 -11.80
N ARG A 293 51.83 -7.58 -12.93
CA ARG A 293 52.72 -8.53 -13.62
C ARG A 293 53.91 -8.89 -12.74
N ASP A 294 54.48 -7.92 -12.05
CA ASP A 294 55.61 -8.08 -11.14
C ASP A 294 55.20 -8.88 -9.89
N ILE A 295 54.02 -8.57 -9.30
CA ILE A 295 53.42 -9.34 -8.18
C ILE A 295 53.18 -10.79 -8.60
N ASN A 296 52.56 -11.01 -9.77
CA ASN A 296 52.30 -12.36 -10.27
C ASN A 296 53.60 -13.13 -10.51
N GLY A 297 54.62 -12.49 -11.08
CA GLY A 297 55.95 -13.10 -11.26
C GLY A 297 56.63 -13.47 -9.94
N ALA A 298 56.52 -12.62 -8.91
CA ALA A 298 57.05 -12.90 -7.58
C ALA A 298 56.32 -14.07 -6.91
N LEU A 299 54.98 -14.11 -6.99
CA LEU A 299 54.17 -15.20 -6.45
C LEU A 299 54.41 -16.52 -7.19
N GLU A 300 54.58 -16.50 -8.52
CA GLU A 300 54.93 -17.68 -9.29
C GLU A 300 56.32 -18.21 -8.88
N GLY A 301 57.28 -17.31 -8.63
CA GLY A 301 58.58 -17.63 -8.07
C GLY A 301 58.49 -18.28 -6.68
N PHE A 302 57.64 -17.76 -5.78
CA PHE A 302 57.39 -18.33 -4.45
C PHE A 302 56.87 -19.76 -4.55
N ILE A 303 55.81 -19.97 -5.34
CA ILE A 303 55.13 -21.27 -5.46
C ILE A 303 56.07 -22.29 -6.11
N ARG A 304 56.80 -21.93 -7.17
CA ARG A 304 57.68 -22.86 -7.87
C ARG A 304 58.99 -23.16 -7.14
N ARG A 305 59.56 -22.19 -6.42
CA ARG A 305 60.94 -22.30 -5.89
C ARG A 305 61.04 -22.24 -4.37
N LYS A 306 59.93 -22.04 -3.64
CA LYS A 306 59.90 -21.85 -2.17
C LYS A 306 60.89 -20.80 -1.66
N ILE A 307 61.14 -19.77 -2.46
CA ILE A 307 62.05 -18.67 -2.07
C ILE A 307 61.24 -17.64 -1.29
N ASP A 308 61.69 -17.26 -0.10
CA ASP A 308 61.09 -16.17 0.69
C ASP A 308 60.91 -14.91 -0.16
N VAL A 309 59.66 -14.51 -0.39
CA VAL A 309 59.37 -13.28 -1.11
C VAL A 309 59.50 -12.13 -0.12
N LYS A 310 60.57 -11.36 -0.23
CA LYS A 310 60.59 -9.99 0.30
C LYS A 310 59.66 -9.14 -0.56
N ILE A 311 58.39 -9.02 -0.15
CA ILE A 311 57.45 -8.01 -0.66
C ILE A 311 57.88 -6.65 -0.07
N GLY A 312 59.12 -6.24 -0.33
CA GLY A 312 59.84 -5.19 0.39
C GLY A 312 59.95 -3.86 -0.37
N SER A 313 59.24 -3.68 -1.48
CA SER A 313 59.30 -2.43 -2.26
C SER A 313 57.94 -1.91 -2.75
N LEU A 314 56.84 -2.48 -2.26
CA LEU A 314 55.50 -1.93 -2.50
C LEU A 314 55.27 -0.79 -1.50
N GLY A 315 55.59 0.43 -1.91
CA GLY A 315 55.62 1.64 -1.09
C GLY A 315 54.25 2.14 -0.56
N ASP A 316 53.22 1.30 -0.52
CA ASP A 316 51.94 1.65 0.07
C ASP A 316 51.49 0.53 1.03
N ALA A 317 51.76 0.72 2.32
CA ALA A 317 51.55 -0.24 3.39
C ALA A 317 50.09 -0.76 3.48
N HIS A 318 49.13 -0.02 2.92
CA HIS A 318 47.73 -0.41 2.87
C HIS A 318 47.43 -1.52 1.85
N SER A 319 48.22 -1.62 0.78
CA SER A 319 48.05 -2.64 -0.25
C SER A 319 48.69 -3.97 0.13
N GLY A 320 49.79 -3.96 0.89
CA GLY A 320 50.46 -5.16 1.41
C GLY A 320 49.59 -5.96 2.36
N SER A 321 49.01 -5.32 3.38
CA SER A 321 48.22 -6.03 4.39
C SER A 321 46.92 -6.66 3.85
N TYR A 322 46.27 -6.02 2.87
CA TYR A 322 45.05 -6.56 2.25
C TYR A 322 45.36 -7.73 1.30
N VAL A 323 46.49 -7.65 0.59
CA VAL A 323 47.01 -8.72 -0.25
C VAL A 323 47.49 -9.91 0.62
N ASP A 324 48.13 -9.68 1.76
CA ASP A 324 48.55 -10.73 2.70
C ASP A 324 47.37 -11.48 3.33
N ILE A 325 46.30 -10.76 3.70
CA ILE A 325 45.06 -11.37 4.23
C ILE A 325 44.33 -12.18 3.15
N LEU A 326 44.27 -11.66 1.91
CA LEU A 326 43.66 -12.37 0.79
C LEU A 326 44.50 -13.59 0.39
N ILE A 327 45.83 -13.49 0.38
CA ILE A 327 46.76 -14.60 0.12
C ILE A 327 46.65 -15.67 1.21
N ALA A 328 46.65 -15.30 2.50
CA ALA A 328 46.52 -16.25 3.60
C ALA A 328 45.20 -17.04 3.54
N LYS A 329 44.12 -16.39 3.10
CA LYS A 329 42.80 -17.01 2.98
C LYS A 329 42.59 -17.82 1.69
N SER A 330 43.25 -17.44 0.60
CA SER A 330 43.12 -18.13 -0.71
C SER A 330 44.17 -19.23 -0.95
N ALA A 331 45.33 -19.17 -0.29
CA ALA A 331 46.35 -20.22 -0.35
C ALA A 331 45.99 -21.46 0.50
N TYR A 332 45.26 -21.28 1.61
CA TYR A 332 44.92 -22.39 2.53
C TYR A 332 43.46 -22.32 3.02
N PRO A 333 42.48 -22.52 2.13
CA PRO A 333 41.05 -22.47 2.47
C PRO A 333 40.60 -23.63 3.36
N ASP A 334 41.39 -24.71 3.46
CA ASP A 334 41.10 -25.90 4.26
C ASP A 334 42.36 -26.38 5.03
N ILE A 335 42.25 -26.38 6.36
CA ILE A 335 42.91 -27.30 7.33
C ILE A 335 44.29 -26.95 7.94
N LYS A 336 44.32 -27.07 9.29
CA LYS A 336 45.39 -27.55 10.20
C LYS A 336 46.83 -27.59 9.63
N PHE A 337 47.60 -26.51 9.78
CA PHE A 337 49.06 -26.55 9.76
C PHE A 337 49.68 -25.59 10.78
N GLN A 338 50.82 -26.02 11.33
CA GLN A 338 51.56 -25.39 12.42
C GLN A 338 52.37 -24.18 11.93
N LEU A 339 52.29 -23.06 12.65
CA LEU A 339 53.18 -21.90 12.46
C LEU A 339 54.42 -22.05 13.37
N PRO A 340 55.64 -21.80 12.88
CA PRO A 340 56.85 -21.81 13.71
C PRO A 340 56.79 -20.77 14.85
N LEU A 341 57.29 -21.13 16.03
CA LEU A 341 57.33 -20.28 17.24
C LEU A 341 58.01 -18.93 17.00
N ASP A 342 58.99 -18.90 16.11
CA ASP A 342 59.73 -17.72 15.66
C ASP A 342 58.86 -16.71 14.89
N HIS A 343 57.75 -17.16 14.27
CA HIS A 343 56.74 -16.24 13.72
C HIS A 343 55.78 -15.72 14.80
N ILE A 344 55.52 -16.50 15.84
CA ILE A 344 54.67 -16.13 16.98
C ILE A 344 55.38 -15.07 17.85
N ASP A 345 56.65 -15.28 18.17
CA ASP A 345 57.46 -14.30 18.89
C ASP A 345 57.67 -13.02 18.09
N ARG A 346 57.72 -13.11 16.75
CA ARG A 346 57.80 -11.95 15.86
C ARG A 346 56.48 -11.18 15.82
N VAL A 347 55.34 -11.86 15.68
CA VAL A 347 54.01 -11.22 15.73
C VAL A 347 53.75 -10.61 17.11
N LEU A 348 54.12 -11.29 18.21
CA LEU A 348 53.99 -10.76 19.57
C LEU A 348 54.99 -9.61 19.84
N GLY A 349 56.18 -9.67 19.26
CA GLY A 349 57.17 -8.60 19.27
C GLY A 349 56.69 -7.37 18.52
N ASP A 350 56.18 -7.55 17.31
CA ASP A 350 55.62 -6.49 16.47
C ASP A 350 54.38 -5.87 17.14
N LEU A 351 53.53 -6.67 17.77
CA LEU A 351 52.38 -6.19 18.55
C LEU A 351 52.79 -5.44 19.84
N ARG A 352 53.91 -5.82 20.47
CA ARG A 352 54.51 -5.06 21.60
C ARG A 352 55.11 -3.75 21.13
N ILE A 353 55.72 -3.71 19.95
CA ILE A 353 56.26 -2.48 19.32
C ILE A 353 55.13 -1.54 18.93
N LEU A 354 54.00 -2.07 18.43
CA LEU A 354 52.79 -1.31 18.09
C LEU A 354 52.06 -0.76 19.34
N SER A 355 52.28 -1.33 20.53
CA SER A 355 51.71 -0.89 21.80
C SER A 355 52.68 0.02 22.54
N SER A 356 52.46 1.34 22.47
CA SER A 356 53.27 2.35 23.19
C SER A 356 53.32 2.22 24.74
N CYS A 357 52.66 1.23 25.31
CA CYS A 357 52.80 0.80 26.70
C CYS A 357 53.27 -0.65 26.66
N GLU A 358 54.38 -0.98 27.33
CA GLU A 358 55.11 -2.27 27.30
C GLU A 358 54.27 -3.55 27.61
N ARG A 359 52.95 -3.44 27.79
CA ARG A 359 52.00 -4.53 27.92
C ARG A 359 51.06 -4.62 26.71
N ILE A 360 50.92 -5.83 26.18
CA ILE A 360 49.92 -6.14 25.15
C ILE A 360 48.52 -5.93 25.76
N PRO A 361 47.63 -5.13 25.12
CA PRO A 361 46.28 -4.93 25.61
C PRO A 361 45.52 -6.25 25.81
N SER A 362 44.87 -6.41 26.95
CA SER A 362 44.18 -7.67 27.33
C SER A 362 43.13 -8.12 26.31
N ALA A 363 42.58 -7.21 25.50
CA ALA A 363 41.66 -7.52 24.41
C ALA A 363 42.33 -8.23 23.22
N ILE A 364 43.58 -7.88 22.91
CA ILE A 364 44.38 -8.55 21.87
C ILE A 364 44.85 -9.91 22.37
N GLN A 365 45.27 -9.98 23.65
CA GLN A 365 45.61 -11.25 24.30
C GLN A 365 44.40 -12.21 24.27
N LEU A 366 43.21 -11.72 24.64
CA LEU A 366 41.97 -12.49 24.56
C LEU A 366 41.61 -12.86 23.12
N TYR A 367 41.72 -11.99 22.11
CA TYR A 367 41.44 -12.34 20.70
C TYR A 367 42.33 -13.48 20.17
N CYS A 368 43.55 -13.58 20.69
CA CYS A 368 44.49 -14.65 20.40
C CYS A 368 44.36 -15.86 21.35
N GLY A 369 43.40 -15.84 22.28
CA GLY A 369 43.14 -16.91 23.25
C GLY A 369 44.17 -17.02 24.38
N ILE A 370 44.77 -15.92 24.84
CA ILE A 370 45.78 -15.85 25.90
C ILE A 370 45.27 -14.98 27.06
N TYR A 371 45.48 -15.39 28.32
CA TYR A 371 45.07 -14.64 29.52
C TYR A 371 46.19 -14.57 30.57
N GLU A 372 46.69 -13.37 30.89
CA GLU A 372 47.72 -13.16 31.90
C GLU A 372 47.14 -13.15 33.33
N MET A 373 47.72 -13.92 34.26
CA MET A 373 47.21 -14.03 35.63
C MET A 373 47.49 -12.74 36.45
N PRO A 374 46.48 -12.06 37.02
CA PRO A 374 46.65 -10.74 37.64
C PRO A 374 47.64 -10.68 38.82
N ARG A 375 47.76 -11.77 39.59
CA ARG A 375 48.68 -11.86 40.75
C ARG A 375 50.03 -12.50 40.43
N GLN A 376 50.26 -12.89 39.17
CA GLN A 376 51.51 -13.50 38.72
C GLN A 376 51.88 -12.94 37.32
N PRO A 377 52.38 -11.69 37.25
CA PRO A 377 52.76 -11.05 36.00
C PRO A 377 53.77 -11.90 35.24
N GLY A 378 53.57 -12.08 33.93
CA GLY A 378 54.39 -12.97 33.10
C GLY A 378 53.97 -14.44 33.07
N LYS A 379 52.91 -14.84 33.80
CA LYS A 379 52.28 -16.17 33.65
C LYS A 379 50.96 -16.08 32.90
N TYR A 380 50.83 -16.88 31.85
CA TYR A 380 49.70 -16.85 30.92
C TYR A 380 48.95 -18.17 30.91
N ILE A 381 47.63 -18.10 30.82
CA ILE A 381 46.73 -19.22 30.56
C ILE A 381 46.36 -19.16 29.08
N ILE A 382 46.61 -20.24 28.36
CA ILE A 382 46.16 -20.39 26.97
C ILE A 382 44.77 -21.02 27.00
N LEU A 383 43.80 -20.32 26.43
CA LEU A 383 42.41 -20.75 26.34
C LEU A 383 42.28 -21.84 25.25
N GLU A 384 41.38 -22.82 25.43
CA GLU A 384 41.32 -24.01 24.56
C GLU A 384 41.14 -23.71 23.06
N TRP A 385 40.44 -22.63 22.73
CA TRP A 385 40.19 -22.18 21.35
C TRP A 385 41.32 -21.31 20.78
N SER A 386 42.34 -21.03 21.59
CA SER A 386 43.55 -20.38 21.13
C SER A 386 44.23 -21.25 20.07
N PRO A 387 44.76 -20.66 18.98
CA PRO A 387 45.61 -21.38 18.04
C PRO A 387 46.88 -21.96 18.70
N PHE A 388 47.15 -21.65 19.98
CA PHE A 388 48.31 -22.07 20.75
C PHE A 388 48.05 -23.23 21.74
N SER A 389 46.83 -23.79 21.83
CA SER A 389 46.43 -24.69 22.93
C SER A 389 46.88 -26.15 22.82
N ALA A 390 47.49 -26.58 21.70
CA ALA A 390 47.68 -28.01 21.39
C ALA A 390 49.03 -28.63 21.81
N ASP A 391 49.93 -27.90 22.47
CA ASP A 391 51.28 -28.39 22.79
C ASP A 391 51.40 -28.90 24.23
N SER A 392 51.05 -30.16 24.49
CA SER A 392 51.16 -30.77 25.83
C SER A 392 52.52 -31.43 26.12
N LYS A 393 53.60 -31.05 25.43
CA LYS A 393 54.95 -31.61 25.63
C LYS A 393 56.06 -30.56 25.84
N LEU A 394 55.76 -29.45 26.50
CA LEU A 394 56.78 -28.46 26.90
C LEU A 394 57.06 -28.49 28.41
N GLN A 395 58.35 -28.46 28.76
CA GLN A 395 58.93 -28.71 30.09
C GLN A 395 58.94 -27.51 31.05
N ASN A 396 57.97 -26.59 30.96
CA ASN A 396 57.76 -25.52 31.96
C ASN A 396 56.30 -25.50 32.42
N PRO A 397 55.98 -25.11 33.68
CA PRO A 397 54.75 -25.52 34.35
C PRO A 397 53.57 -24.65 33.91
N LEU A 398 53.03 -24.94 32.73
CA LEU A 398 51.69 -24.50 32.32
C LEU A 398 50.81 -25.74 32.31
N ARG A 399 50.22 -26.05 33.47
CA ARG A 399 49.18 -27.09 33.57
C ARG A 399 47.86 -26.53 33.02
N PRO A 400 47.15 -27.24 32.14
CA PRO A 400 45.73 -26.99 31.94
C PRO A 400 45.02 -27.26 33.28
N VAL A 401 44.37 -26.25 33.84
CA VAL A 401 43.65 -26.34 35.13
C VAL A 401 42.17 -26.47 34.83
N ASP A 402 41.55 -27.53 35.34
CA ASP A 402 40.10 -27.69 35.35
C ASP A 402 39.51 -26.60 36.25
N ILE A 403 38.67 -25.73 35.67
CA ILE A 403 38.26 -24.48 36.33
C ILE A 403 37.16 -24.79 37.34
N ASP A 404 37.54 -24.94 38.61
CA ASP A 404 36.58 -25.00 39.72
C ASP A 404 35.69 -23.74 39.76
N SER A 405 34.43 -23.95 40.12
CA SER A 405 33.39 -22.95 40.40
C SER A 405 33.90 -21.75 41.23
N SER A 406 34.74 -22.00 42.24
CA SER A 406 35.30 -20.93 43.08
C SER A 406 36.29 -20.00 42.35
N LEU A 407 37.02 -20.54 41.37
CA LEU A 407 37.94 -19.77 40.52
C LEU A 407 37.14 -18.99 39.46
N ARG A 408 36.05 -19.58 38.94
CA ARG A 408 35.12 -18.92 38.01
C ARG A 408 34.44 -17.70 38.67
N ASP A 409 34.02 -17.84 39.92
CA ASP A 409 33.42 -16.73 40.69
C ASP A 409 34.46 -15.65 41.04
N ARG A 410 35.72 -16.03 41.29
CA ARG A 410 36.82 -15.07 41.45
C ARG A 410 37.19 -14.34 40.16
N MET A 411 37.19 -15.03 39.02
CA MET A 411 37.42 -14.40 37.72
C MET A 411 36.29 -13.40 37.40
N LEU A 412 35.05 -13.74 37.73
CA LEU A 412 33.90 -12.83 37.65
C LEU A 412 34.05 -11.63 38.60
N GLY A 413 34.49 -11.85 39.84
CA GLY A 413 34.82 -10.79 40.80
C GLY A 413 35.88 -9.82 40.27
N CYS A 414 37.03 -10.31 39.81
CA CYS A 414 38.10 -9.48 39.23
C CYS A 414 37.66 -8.73 37.96
N ILE A 415 36.82 -9.34 37.10
CA ILE A 415 36.28 -8.67 35.91
C ILE A 415 35.37 -7.51 36.31
N LEU A 416 34.60 -7.66 37.38
CA LEU A 416 33.65 -6.65 37.84
C LEU A 416 34.32 -5.54 38.66
N GLU A 417 35.33 -5.88 39.46
CA GLU A 417 35.99 -4.95 40.39
C GLU A 417 37.22 -4.25 39.77
N ASP A 418 38.03 -4.93 38.97
CA ASP A 418 39.33 -4.40 38.52
C ASP A 418 39.32 -3.89 37.07
N ILE A 419 38.44 -4.43 36.21
CA ILE A 419 38.42 -4.11 34.77
C ILE A 419 37.39 -3.02 34.43
N VAL A 420 36.23 -3.05 35.10
CA VAL A 420 35.13 -2.13 34.79
C VAL A 420 35.42 -0.70 35.24
N PRO A 421 35.95 -0.42 36.45
CA PRO A 421 36.21 0.96 36.87
C PRO A 421 37.25 1.72 36.03
N PRO A 422 38.38 1.12 35.58
CA PRO A 422 39.31 1.79 34.67
C PRO A 422 38.74 2.08 33.28
N LEU A 423 37.88 1.20 32.74
CA LEU A 423 37.22 1.41 31.45
C LEU A 423 36.18 2.54 31.50
N VAL A 424 35.47 2.64 32.62
CA VAL A 424 34.58 3.77 32.91
C VAL A 424 35.37 5.08 33.07
N SER A 425 36.58 5.03 33.65
CA SER A 425 37.48 6.17 33.76
C SER A 425 38.07 6.60 32.41
N LEU A 426 38.43 5.64 31.55
CA LEU A 426 38.95 5.87 30.19
C LEU A 426 37.91 6.52 29.28
N ASP A 427 36.66 6.04 29.31
CA ASP A 427 35.54 6.66 28.60
C ASP A 427 35.33 8.11 29.06
N ARG A 428 35.38 8.36 30.37
CA ARG A 428 35.29 9.71 30.95
C ARG A 428 36.42 10.62 30.45
N GLY A 429 37.65 10.11 30.35
CA GLY A 429 38.81 10.82 29.80
C GLY A 429 38.68 11.14 28.31
N LEU A 430 38.19 10.19 27.50
CA LEU A 430 37.95 10.37 26.06
C LEU A 430 36.85 11.39 25.77
N ARG A 431 35.76 11.38 26.55
CA ARG A 431 34.70 12.40 26.50
C ARG A 431 35.25 13.80 26.69
N THR A 432 36.12 13.97 27.70
CA THR A 432 36.72 15.26 28.06
C THR A 432 37.63 15.80 26.95
N LYS A 433 38.42 14.92 26.31
CA LYS A 433 39.29 15.27 25.17
C LYS A 433 38.50 15.58 23.89
N TRP A 434 37.40 14.85 23.62
CA TRP A 434 36.54 15.11 22.46
C TRP A 434 35.71 16.38 22.61
N SER A 435 35.20 16.68 23.81
CA SER A 435 34.51 17.96 24.07
C SER A 435 35.43 19.18 23.94
N ALA A 436 36.73 19.03 24.19
CA ALA A 436 37.70 20.12 24.05
C ALA A 436 38.09 20.42 22.58
N ARG A 437 37.90 19.48 21.65
CA ARG A 437 38.24 19.65 20.21
C ARG A 437 37.06 20.14 19.36
N ALA A 438 35.84 20.10 19.86
CA ALA A 438 34.66 20.61 19.16
C ALA A 438 34.49 22.12 19.41
N ARG A 439 35.08 22.98 18.56
CA ARG A 439 34.71 24.40 18.48
C ARG A 439 33.30 24.56 17.90
N PRO A 440 32.61 25.69 18.18
CA PRO A 440 31.15 25.70 18.34
C PRO A 440 30.43 26.10 17.05
N GLN A 441 30.01 25.14 16.23
CA GLN A 441 28.89 25.40 15.30
C GLN A 441 27.86 24.26 15.21
N VAL A 442 28.06 23.12 15.86
CA VAL A 442 27.00 22.11 15.98
C VAL A 442 27.05 21.50 17.37
N VAL A 443 26.04 21.78 18.18
CA VAL A 443 25.83 21.14 19.50
C VAL A 443 25.42 19.69 19.26
N PRO A 444 26.18 18.67 19.69
CA PRO A 444 25.70 17.29 19.64
C PRO A 444 24.59 17.10 20.68
N SER A 445 23.50 16.42 20.29
CA SER A 445 22.39 16.15 21.20
C SER A 445 22.84 15.31 22.41
N LEU A 446 22.43 15.71 23.62
CA LEU A 446 22.64 15.00 24.88
C LEU A 446 22.12 13.54 24.87
N ILE A 447 21.26 13.21 23.90
CA ILE A 447 20.57 11.92 23.74
C ILE A 447 21.47 10.86 23.08
N LEU A 448 22.43 11.24 22.23
CA LEU A 448 23.31 10.27 21.58
C LEU A 448 24.30 9.64 22.58
N ALA A 449 24.81 10.44 23.53
CA ALA A 449 25.81 9.99 24.49
C ALA A 449 25.25 9.12 25.62
N GLU A 450 23.95 9.23 25.94
CA GLU A 450 23.29 8.45 26.99
C GLU A 450 22.72 7.12 26.47
N THR A 451 22.41 7.04 25.18
CA THR A 451 21.70 5.90 24.57
C THR A 451 22.65 4.86 23.97
N HIS A 452 23.86 5.24 23.55
CA HIS A 452 24.88 4.29 23.09
C HIS A 452 25.60 3.58 24.25
N PHE A 453 25.72 4.25 25.41
CA PHE A 453 26.42 3.71 26.58
C PHE A 453 25.62 2.62 27.31
N LYS A 454 24.32 2.84 27.56
CA LYS A 454 23.41 1.83 28.16
C LYS A 454 23.16 0.61 27.27
N LYS A 455 23.34 0.73 25.95
CA LYS A 455 23.09 -0.34 24.97
C LYS A 455 24.30 -1.21 24.68
N VAL A 456 25.53 -0.68 24.67
CA VAL A 456 26.72 -1.49 24.39
C VAL A 456 27.18 -2.27 25.62
N GLU A 457 26.98 -1.73 26.82
CA GLU A 457 27.44 -2.34 28.08
C GLU A 457 26.54 -3.49 28.60
N PHE A 458 25.22 -3.38 28.43
CA PHE A 458 24.26 -4.42 28.87
C PHE A 458 24.19 -5.61 27.89
N LEU A 459 24.26 -5.36 26.58
CA LEU A 459 24.28 -6.40 25.53
C LEU A 459 25.58 -7.20 25.53
N ALA A 460 26.73 -6.57 25.82
CA ALA A 460 28.00 -7.28 25.93
C ALA A 460 28.07 -8.19 27.17
N ARG A 461 27.37 -7.86 28.28
CA ARG A 461 27.32 -8.67 29.52
C ARG A 461 26.35 -9.86 29.44
N LEU A 462 25.14 -9.69 28.90
CA LEU A 462 24.15 -10.76 28.85
C LEU A 462 24.39 -11.77 27.72
N CYS A 463 24.86 -11.33 26.55
CA CYS A 463 25.16 -12.25 25.46
C CYS A 463 26.35 -13.17 25.80
N ARG A 464 27.26 -12.72 26.66
CA ARG A 464 28.40 -13.52 27.10
C ARG A 464 28.00 -14.60 28.12
N ILE A 465 27.19 -14.25 29.12
CA ILE A 465 26.66 -15.23 30.12
C ILE A 465 25.75 -16.27 29.45
N PHE A 466 24.93 -15.89 28.47
CA PHE A 466 24.04 -16.81 27.77
C PHE A 466 24.76 -17.71 26.75
N SER A 467 25.76 -17.19 26.03
CA SER A 467 26.53 -18.00 25.07
C SER A 467 27.48 -18.99 25.74
N GLU A 468 28.06 -18.62 26.89
CA GLU A 468 28.89 -19.52 27.70
C GLU A 468 28.04 -20.63 28.37
N SER A 469 26.80 -20.30 28.80
CA SER A 469 25.86 -21.28 29.38
C SER A 469 25.26 -22.23 28.33
N ALA A 470 24.94 -21.74 27.13
CA ALA A 470 24.35 -22.54 26.06
C ALA A 470 25.35 -23.49 25.39
N ALA A 471 26.65 -23.15 25.38
CA ALA A 471 27.71 -23.98 24.83
C ALA A 471 28.10 -25.15 25.75
N MET A 472 28.03 -25.00 27.09
CA MET A 472 28.27 -26.12 28.02
C MET A 472 27.14 -27.16 28.04
N ILE A 473 25.94 -26.80 27.59
CA ILE A 473 24.74 -27.67 27.63
C ILE A 473 24.66 -28.61 26.42
N LYS A 474 25.34 -28.29 25.32
CA LYS A 474 25.18 -29.01 24.04
C LYS A 474 26.20 -30.12 23.81
N THR A 475 27.28 -30.19 24.58
CA THR A 475 28.39 -31.14 24.36
C THR A 475 28.36 -32.38 25.26
N ASN A 476 27.50 -32.45 26.27
CA ASN A 476 27.28 -33.68 27.04
C ASN A 476 25.82 -34.09 26.92
N GLY A 477 25.53 -35.09 26.08
CA GLY A 477 24.21 -35.73 25.92
C GLY A 477 23.72 -36.47 27.16
N ARG A 478 23.80 -35.86 28.34
CA ARG A 478 23.16 -36.27 29.59
C ARG A 478 22.26 -35.15 30.06
N HIS A 479 21.08 -35.53 30.53
CA HIS A 479 20.02 -34.63 31.01
C HIS A 479 20.55 -33.53 31.95
N LEU A 480 20.18 -32.29 31.65
CA LEU A 480 20.27 -31.13 32.54
C LEU A 480 19.64 -31.42 33.93
N PRO A 481 20.15 -30.85 35.03
CA PRO A 481 19.50 -30.93 36.33
C PRO A 481 18.11 -30.26 36.29
N ARG A 482 17.06 -31.01 36.64
CA ARG A 482 15.63 -30.59 36.66
C ARG A 482 15.29 -29.46 37.64
N ASN A 483 16.25 -28.95 38.43
CA ASN A 483 15.98 -28.08 39.58
C ASN A 483 16.19 -26.58 39.30
N TRP A 484 16.52 -26.17 38.07
CA TRP A 484 16.53 -24.75 37.71
C TRP A 484 15.13 -24.29 37.31
N ASP A 485 14.64 -23.21 37.93
CA ASP A 485 13.32 -22.62 37.63
C ASP A 485 13.33 -21.89 36.29
N TRP A 486 13.46 -22.69 35.23
CA TRP A 486 13.36 -22.24 33.84
C TRP A 486 12.02 -21.59 33.54
N ARG A 487 10.96 -21.84 34.33
CA ARG A 487 9.65 -21.21 34.16
C ARG A 487 9.70 -19.72 34.47
N PHE A 488 10.43 -19.33 35.52
CA PHE A 488 10.61 -17.92 35.90
C PHE A 488 11.34 -17.11 34.82
N TRP A 489 12.53 -17.57 34.38
CA TRP A 489 13.34 -16.86 33.38
C TRP A 489 12.71 -16.84 31.99
N ARG A 490 11.98 -17.90 31.64
CA ARG A 490 11.24 -17.97 30.38
C ARG A 490 10.07 -16.99 30.35
N GLY A 491 9.35 -16.83 31.47
CA GLY A 491 8.32 -15.82 31.64
C GLY A 491 8.87 -14.39 31.46
N ALA A 492 9.97 -14.06 32.15
CA ALA A 492 10.61 -12.75 32.05
C ALA A 492 11.12 -12.44 30.63
N LEU A 493 11.70 -13.44 29.96
CA LEU A 493 12.17 -13.29 28.58
C LEU A 493 11.02 -13.08 27.61
N LEU A 494 9.92 -13.81 27.77
CA LEU A 494 8.71 -13.63 26.94
C LEU A 494 7.96 -12.35 27.27
N GLU A 495 8.06 -11.80 28.48
CA GLU A 495 7.57 -10.46 28.80
C GLU A 495 8.43 -9.35 28.17
N GLN A 496 9.73 -9.59 27.96
CA GLN A 496 10.62 -8.67 27.23
C GLN A 496 10.41 -8.75 25.72
N MET A 497 10.15 -9.96 25.20
CA MET A 497 9.80 -10.19 23.80
C MET A 497 8.33 -9.89 23.49
N GLY A 498 7.51 -9.80 24.53
CA GLY A 498 6.08 -9.54 24.44
C GLY A 498 5.86 -8.24 23.69
N PHE A 499 4.95 -8.28 22.73
CA PHE A 499 4.65 -7.12 21.90
C PHE A 499 4.15 -5.97 22.79
N ARG A 500 5.02 -5.00 23.04
CA ARG A 500 4.65 -3.76 23.71
C ARG A 500 4.36 -2.69 22.69
N SER A 501 3.67 -1.68 23.17
CA SER A 501 3.46 -0.44 22.44
C SER A 501 4.78 0.11 21.88
N SER A 502 4.77 0.65 20.66
CA SER A 502 5.94 1.34 20.08
C SER A 502 6.43 2.55 20.87
N TYR A 503 5.61 3.05 21.79
CA TYR A 503 5.98 4.07 22.77
C TYR A 503 6.79 3.50 23.95
N GLU A 504 6.54 2.23 24.32
CA GLU A 504 7.16 1.55 25.45
C GLU A 504 8.37 0.69 25.05
N GLN A 505 8.47 0.34 23.77
CA GLN A 505 9.53 -0.50 23.24
C GLN A 505 10.06 0.06 21.92
N SER A 506 11.39 0.20 21.86
CA SER A 506 12.07 0.60 20.62
C SER A 506 11.83 -0.46 19.54
N LEU A 507 11.29 -0.03 18.40
CA LEU A 507 11.07 -0.93 17.28
C LEU A 507 12.35 -1.53 16.74
N ASP A 508 13.47 -0.81 16.77
CA ASP A 508 14.75 -1.36 16.35
C ASP A 508 15.15 -2.53 17.25
N VAL A 509 14.88 -2.44 18.56
CA VAL A 509 15.09 -3.57 19.50
C VAL A 509 14.17 -4.73 19.13
N LEU A 510 12.89 -4.46 18.85
CA LEU A 510 11.91 -5.49 18.48
C LEU A 510 12.31 -6.21 17.18
N PHE A 511 12.72 -5.47 16.14
CA PHE A 511 13.20 -6.04 14.88
C PHE A 511 14.52 -6.78 15.02
N ASN A 512 15.44 -6.28 15.85
CA ASN A 512 16.69 -6.98 16.15
C ASN A 512 16.41 -8.32 16.86
N ILE A 513 15.48 -8.34 17.81
CA ILE A 513 15.04 -9.59 18.45
C ILE A 513 14.47 -10.55 17.40
N LYS A 514 13.62 -10.06 16.49
CA LYS A 514 13.05 -10.88 15.40
C LYS A 514 14.12 -11.43 14.46
N SER A 515 15.08 -10.62 14.04
CA SER A 515 16.16 -11.07 13.17
C SER A 515 17.07 -12.07 13.88
N GLU A 516 17.41 -11.84 15.15
CA GLU A 516 18.18 -12.78 15.98
C GLU A 516 17.40 -14.07 16.30
N PHE A 517 16.07 -14.05 16.17
CA PHE A 517 15.22 -15.23 16.30
C PHE A 517 15.11 -16.04 14.99
N ALA A 518 15.03 -15.35 13.85
CA ALA A 518 14.86 -15.95 12.52
C ALA A 518 16.17 -16.45 11.89
N ASP A 519 17.29 -15.77 12.13
CA ASP A 519 18.58 -16.11 11.52
C ASP A 519 19.12 -17.45 12.06
N ARG A 520 19.68 -18.29 11.16
CA ARG A 520 20.31 -19.56 11.52
C ARG A 520 21.46 -19.38 12.51
N GLY A 521 22.14 -18.23 12.50
CA GLY A 521 23.19 -17.86 13.45
C GLY A 521 22.72 -16.97 14.62
N GLY A 522 21.44 -16.63 14.68
CA GLY A 522 20.92 -15.65 15.63
C GLY A 522 20.95 -16.15 17.10
N LYS A 523 21.28 -15.23 18.02
CA LYS A 523 21.47 -15.53 19.46
C LYS A 523 20.26 -16.17 20.12
N TYR A 524 19.06 -15.83 19.66
CA TYR A 524 17.81 -16.33 20.22
C TYR A 524 17.25 -17.57 19.52
N ARG A 525 17.91 -18.06 18.47
CA ARG A 525 17.46 -19.27 17.74
C ARG A 525 17.36 -20.50 18.64
N VAL A 526 18.24 -20.64 19.62
CA VAL A 526 18.22 -21.77 20.58
C VAL A 526 16.93 -21.78 21.42
N LEU A 527 16.29 -20.63 21.59
CA LEU A 527 15.02 -20.51 22.32
C LEU A 527 13.81 -20.82 21.44
N HIS A 528 13.94 -20.79 20.10
CA HIS A 528 12.83 -21.03 19.19
C HIS A 528 12.20 -22.42 19.38
N PRO A 529 12.95 -23.54 19.44
CA PRO A 529 12.39 -24.84 19.79
C PRO A 529 11.78 -24.87 21.19
N VAL A 530 12.35 -24.13 22.14
CA VAL A 530 11.91 -24.10 23.55
C VAL A 530 10.57 -23.38 23.72
N ILE A 531 10.34 -22.32 22.94
CA ILE A 531 9.06 -21.60 22.90
C ILE A 531 7.99 -22.47 22.21
N ILE A 532 8.38 -23.23 21.19
CA ILE A 532 7.45 -24.02 20.35
C ILE A 532 7.13 -25.41 20.90
N LYS A 533 8.10 -26.10 21.52
CA LYS A 533 7.98 -27.53 21.90
C LYS A 533 7.64 -27.80 23.37
N ASP A 534 7.78 -26.82 24.27
CA ASP A 534 7.59 -27.03 25.72
C ASP A 534 6.27 -26.44 26.26
N ASP A 535 5.93 -26.81 27.51
CA ASP A 535 4.90 -26.29 28.45
C ASP A 535 4.80 -24.75 28.57
N THR A 536 5.59 -23.97 27.83
CA THR A 536 5.61 -22.51 27.87
C THR A 536 4.30 -21.89 27.43
N THR A 537 3.83 -22.31 26.26
CA THR A 537 2.59 -21.78 25.68
C THR A 537 1.42 -22.18 26.56
N GLU A 538 1.47 -23.37 27.14
CA GLU A 538 0.55 -23.86 28.15
C GLU A 538 0.52 -22.98 29.39
N TYR A 539 1.67 -22.78 30.03
CA TYR A 539 1.78 -21.94 31.21
C TYR A 539 1.26 -20.52 30.98
N LEU A 540 1.53 -19.94 29.81
CA LEU A 540 1.07 -18.58 29.46
C LEU A 540 -0.44 -18.49 29.27
N VAL A 541 -1.04 -19.48 28.59
CA VAL A 541 -2.49 -19.54 28.39
C VAL A 541 -3.20 -19.84 29.72
N GLU A 542 -2.64 -20.72 30.55
CA GLU A 542 -3.12 -20.99 31.90
C GLU A 542 -3.07 -19.75 32.80
N SER A 543 -1.95 -19.05 32.78
CA SER A 543 -1.76 -17.81 33.54
C SER A 543 -2.74 -16.73 33.09
N ALA A 544 -2.97 -16.60 31.79
CA ALA A 544 -3.98 -15.69 31.25
C ALA A 544 -5.40 -16.09 31.65
N ALA A 545 -5.72 -17.39 31.71
CA ALA A 545 -7.04 -17.89 32.10
C ALA A 545 -7.36 -17.62 33.58
N LYS A 546 -6.35 -17.43 34.44
CA LYS A 546 -6.51 -17.06 35.85
C LYS A 546 -6.83 -15.57 36.05
N LEU A 547 -6.68 -14.74 35.02
CA LEU A 547 -7.01 -13.32 35.08
C LEU A 547 -8.51 -13.08 34.91
N GLY A 548 -9.01 -11.96 35.42
CA GLY A 548 -10.37 -11.51 35.11
C GLY A 548 -10.56 -11.29 33.60
N VAL A 549 -11.82 -11.26 33.13
CA VAL A 549 -12.16 -11.24 31.69
C VAL A 549 -11.32 -10.24 30.88
N GLY A 550 -11.17 -9.00 31.35
CA GLY A 550 -10.35 -7.97 30.69
C GLY A 550 -8.86 -8.32 30.63
N GLY A 551 -8.30 -8.83 31.73
CA GLY A 551 -6.91 -9.28 31.81
C GLY A 551 -6.64 -10.50 30.92
N CYS A 552 -7.56 -11.45 30.91
CA CYS A 552 -7.48 -12.65 30.08
C CYS A 552 -7.48 -12.29 28.58
N VAL A 553 -8.44 -11.47 28.13
CA VAL A 553 -8.51 -10.98 26.73
C VAL A 553 -7.23 -10.22 26.35
N SER A 554 -6.77 -9.31 27.21
CA SER A 554 -5.54 -8.54 26.97
C SER A 554 -4.31 -9.43 26.86
N SER A 555 -4.13 -10.38 27.77
CA SER A 555 -2.97 -11.27 27.81
C SER A 555 -2.95 -12.23 26.62
N LEU A 556 -4.08 -12.87 26.31
CA LEU A 556 -4.16 -13.78 25.18
C LEU A 556 -3.95 -13.05 23.84
N LEU A 557 -4.45 -11.81 23.70
CA LEU A 557 -4.21 -10.99 22.51
C LEU A 557 -2.72 -10.58 22.39
N ALA A 558 -2.06 -10.24 23.50
CA ALA A 558 -0.63 -9.93 23.51
C ALA A 558 0.22 -11.14 23.10
N GLN A 559 -0.11 -12.31 23.63
CA GLN A 559 0.54 -13.58 23.26
C GLN A 559 0.32 -13.88 21.78
N TYR A 560 -0.89 -13.69 21.27
CA TYR A 560 -1.20 -13.89 19.86
C TYR A 560 -0.39 -12.96 18.94
N GLN A 561 -0.37 -11.66 19.22
CA GLN A 561 0.42 -10.67 18.47
C GLN A 561 1.92 -10.99 18.51
N THR A 562 2.43 -11.43 19.66
CA THR A 562 3.82 -11.88 19.83
C THR A 562 4.11 -13.11 18.96
N SER A 563 3.19 -14.09 18.93
CA SER A 563 3.32 -15.27 18.08
C SER A 563 3.35 -14.95 16.59
N LEU A 564 2.52 -14.00 16.14
CA LEU A 564 2.52 -13.52 14.77
C LEU A 564 3.80 -12.76 14.42
N PHE A 565 4.34 -12.00 15.37
CA PHE A 565 5.55 -11.24 15.15
C PHE A 565 6.78 -12.15 15.00
N LEU A 566 6.87 -13.18 15.85
CA LEU A 566 7.97 -14.15 15.91
C LEU A 566 7.81 -15.35 14.96
N GLY A 567 6.64 -15.53 14.34
CA GLY A 567 6.40 -16.57 13.32
C GLY A 567 6.10 -17.98 13.86
N TYR A 568 5.44 -18.08 15.03
CA TYR A 568 5.00 -19.35 15.62
C TYR A 568 3.48 -19.42 15.87
N GLU A 569 2.69 -18.64 15.12
CA GLU A 569 1.26 -18.47 15.35
C GLU A 569 0.45 -19.77 15.19
N ARG A 570 0.87 -20.69 14.31
CA ARG A 570 0.15 -21.95 14.08
C ARG A 570 0.20 -22.86 15.31
N GLN A 571 1.37 -22.97 15.93
CA GLN A 571 1.58 -23.81 17.12
C GLN A 571 0.85 -23.22 18.32
N TRP A 572 0.92 -21.90 18.48
CA TRP A 572 0.20 -21.21 19.54
C TRP A 572 -1.33 -21.36 19.43
N LYS A 573 -1.89 -21.27 18.21
CA LYS A 573 -3.33 -21.51 17.97
C LYS A 573 -3.74 -22.94 18.26
N SER A 574 -2.97 -23.92 17.77
CA SER A 574 -3.22 -25.33 18.02
C SER A 574 -3.33 -25.60 19.51
N PHE A 575 -2.40 -25.04 20.29
CA PHE A 575 -2.41 -25.15 21.74
C PHE A 575 -3.64 -24.48 22.36
N LEU A 576 -3.93 -23.21 22.01
CA LEU A 576 -5.09 -22.50 22.57
C LEU A 576 -6.40 -23.25 22.30
N GLN A 577 -6.52 -23.89 21.14
CA GLN A 577 -7.69 -24.70 20.78
C GLN A 577 -7.80 -25.94 21.65
N ALA A 578 -6.71 -26.72 21.80
CA ALA A 578 -6.67 -27.88 22.69
C ALA A 578 -6.99 -27.51 24.15
N PHE A 579 -6.40 -26.42 24.65
CA PHE A 579 -6.65 -25.93 26.00
C PHE A 579 -8.09 -25.44 26.20
N ARG A 580 -8.66 -24.77 25.20
CA ARG A 580 -10.06 -24.35 25.21
C ARG A 580 -10.98 -25.55 25.33
N ASP A 581 -10.75 -26.60 24.56
CA ASP A 581 -11.60 -27.79 24.57
C ASP A 581 -11.50 -28.53 25.92
N LEU A 582 -10.34 -28.46 26.60
CA LEU A 582 -10.15 -28.96 27.97
C LEU A 582 -10.88 -28.12 29.04
N VAL A 583 -10.83 -26.79 28.94
CA VAL A 583 -11.28 -25.86 30.00
C VAL A 583 -12.70 -25.33 29.82
N MET A 584 -13.28 -25.34 28.61
CA MET A 584 -14.65 -24.86 28.36
C MET A 584 -15.70 -25.61 29.19
N ASN A 585 -15.41 -26.85 29.61
CA ASN A 585 -16.24 -27.61 30.56
C ASN A 585 -16.33 -26.95 31.96
N ARG A 586 -15.47 -25.98 32.29
CA ARG A 586 -15.41 -25.30 33.59
C ARG A 586 -16.02 -23.88 33.62
N GLY A 587 -16.60 -23.40 32.51
CA GLY A 587 -17.37 -22.15 32.48
C GLY A 587 -16.57 -20.84 32.59
N ASN A 588 -15.26 -20.83 32.32
CA ASN A 588 -14.45 -19.61 32.40
C ASN A 588 -14.81 -18.60 31.28
N GLN A 589 -15.57 -17.55 31.63
CA GLN A 589 -15.99 -16.52 30.69
C GLN A 589 -14.81 -15.74 30.07
N GLY A 590 -13.72 -15.53 30.81
CA GLY A 590 -12.54 -14.84 30.31
C GLY A 590 -11.89 -15.59 29.14
N LEU A 591 -11.70 -16.89 29.31
CA LEU A 591 -11.16 -17.76 28.26
C LEU A 591 -12.10 -17.85 27.05
N LYS A 592 -13.43 -17.90 27.28
CA LYS A 592 -14.42 -17.88 26.21
C LYS A 592 -14.32 -16.60 25.36
N TYR A 593 -14.33 -15.43 26.00
CA TYR A 593 -14.23 -14.15 25.28
C TYR A 593 -12.85 -13.92 24.65
N GLY A 594 -11.78 -14.30 25.34
CA GLY A 594 -10.42 -14.20 24.82
C GLY A 594 -10.22 -15.09 23.60
N SER A 595 -10.66 -16.35 23.65
CA SER A 595 -10.61 -17.27 22.52
C SER A 595 -11.45 -16.78 21.34
N GLU A 596 -12.69 -16.33 21.58
CA GLU A 596 -13.54 -15.75 20.54
C GLU A 596 -12.84 -14.55 19.86
N MET A 597 -12.24 -13.65 20.65
CA MET A 597 -11.48 -12.52 20.13
C MET A 597 -10.36 -12.98 19.20
N ILE A 598 -9.57 -13.95 19.62
CA ILE A 598 -8.43 -14.46 18.86
C ILE A 598 -8.87 -15.14 17.58
N THR A 599 -9.96 -15.91 17.61
CA THR A 599 -10.53 -16.49 16.40
C THR A 599 -10.93 -15.41 15.41
N LEU A 600 -11.59 -14.34 15.87
CA LEU A 600 -12.02 -13.23 15.00
C LEU A 600 -10.85 -12.42 14.45
N VAL A 601 -9.84 -12.12 15.28
CA VAL A 601 -8.61 -11.42 14.84
C VAL A 601 -7.83 -12.29 13.85
N ASN A 602 -7.75 -13.60 14.10
CA ASN A 602 -7.15 -14.54 13.16
C ASN A 602 -7.88 -14.56 11.81
N LEU A 603 -9.22 -14.65 11.82
CA LEU A 603 -10.00 -14.58 10.59
C LEU A 603 -9.76 -13.26 9.83
N PHE A 604 -9.72 -12.14 10.54
CA PHE A 604 -9.36 -10.85 9.96
C PHE A 604 -7.96 -10.87 9.28
N LEU A 605 -6.96 -11.47 9.93
CA LEU A 605 -5.60 -11.57 9.39
C LEU A 605 -5.51 -12.54 8.20
N LEU A 606 -6.20 -13.68 8.26
CA LEU A 606 -6.24 -14.65 7.17
C LEU A 606 -6.91 -14.08 5.92
N GLU A 607 -8.03 -13.36 6.06
CA GLU A 607 -8.69 -12.68 4.94
C GLU A 607 -7.80 -11.57 4.36
N THR A 608 -7.07 -10.87 5.25
CA THR A 608 -6.06 -9.91 4.84
C THR A 608 -4.96 -10.58 4.02
N GLU A 609 -4.50 -11.77 4.41
CA GLU A 609 -3.50 -12.59 3.70
C GLU A 609 -4.02 -13.12 2.36
N ALA A 610 -5.23 -13.66 2.33
CA ALA A 610 -5.88 -14.19 1.13
C ALA A 610 -6.25 -13.11 0.10
N SER A 611 -6.17 -11.83 0.48
CA SER A 611 -6.65 -10.70 -0.33
C SER A 611 -8.13 -10.79 -0.71
N ASP A 612 -8.95 -11.50 0.08
CA ASP A 612 -10.39 -11.67 -0.13
C ASP A 612 -11.15 -10.46 0.45
N PHE A 613 -11.21 -9.42 -0.39
CA PHE A 613 -11.86 -8.16 -0.15
C PHE A 613 -13.12 -8.05 -1.04
N PRO A 614 -14.23 -7.43 -0.58
CA PRO A 614 -14.41 -6.65 0.66
C PRO A 614 -15.29 -7.31 1.74
N GLY A 615 -15.96 -8.42 1.41
CA GLY A 615 -17.14 -8.93 2.13
C GLY A 615 -16.81 -9.40 3.55
N ARG A 616 -16.14 -10.54 3.66
CA ARG A 616 -15.78 -11.16 4.94
C ARG A 616 -14.85 -10.28 5.76
N PHE A 617 -13.99 -9.50 5.11
CA PHE A 617 -13.10 -8.56 5.78
C PHE A 617 -13.85 -7.56 6.69
N CYS A 618 -14.84 -6.83 6.16
CA CYS A 618 -15.59 -5.86 6.98
C CYS A 618 -16.43 -6.55 8.06
N GLU A 619 -17.02 -7.71 7.74
CA GLU A 619 -17.81 -8.50 8.69
C GLU A 619 -16.97 -9.00 9.87
N ASN A 620 -15.74 -9.46 9.60
CA ASN A 620 -14.78 -9.87 10.62
C ASN A 620 -14.39 -8.69 11.51
N ILE A 621 -14.17 -7.49 10.95
CA ILE A 621 -13.93 -6.29 11.76
C ILE A 621 -15.13 -5.99 12.67
N TYR A 622 -16.36 -6.03 12.14
CA TYR A 622 -17.55 -5.86 12.98
C TYR A 622 -17.69 -6.95 14.05
N GLY A 623 -17.30 -8.18 13.74
CA GLY A 623 -17.19 -9.28 14.70
C GLY A 623 -16.22 -8.95 15.83
N VAL A 624 -14.98 -8.54 15.49
CA VAL A 624 -13.95 -8.11 16.46
C VAL A 624 -14.47 -6.96 17.32
N LEU A 625 -15.08 -5.94 16.72
CA LEU A 625 -15.66 -4.80 17.46
C LEU A 625 -16.83 -5.23 18.35
N GLY A 626 -17.64 -6.19 17.93
CA GLY A 626 -18.73 -6.77 18.71
C GLY A 626 -18.20 -7.52 19.94
N ALA A 627 -17.15 -8.33 19.77
CA ALA A 627 -16.47 -9.00 20.87
C ALA A 627 -15.83 -8.01 21.84
N LEU A 628 -15.16 -6.97 21.33
CA LEU A 628 -14.57 -5.89 22.14
C LEU A 628 -15.66 -5.11 22.88
N GLY A 629 -16.81 -4.86 22.23
CA GLY A 629 -17.96 -4.19 22.84
C GLY A 629 -18.53 -4.97 24.03
N ARG A 630 -18.55 -6.31 23.96
CA ARG A 630 -18.93 -7.17 25.10
C ARG A 630 -17.88 -7.13 26.22
N ALA A 631 -16.59 -7.19 25.87
CA ALA A 631 -15.49 -7.13 26.83
C ALA A 631 -15.22 -5.72 27.39
N LYS A 632 -15.74 -4.66 26.76
CA LYS A 632 -15.50 -3.26 27.13
C LYS A 632 -15.85 -2.94 28.58
N ARG A 633 -16.92 -3.54 29.12
CA ARG A 633 -17.30 -3.32 30.53
C ARG A 633 -16.26 -3.86 31.50
N THR A 634 -15.54 -4.91 31.10
CA THR A 634 -14.49 -5.58 31.89
C THR A 634 -13.09 -5.05 31.61
N LEU A 635 -12.84 -4.39 30.47
CA LEU A 635 -11.60 -3.68 30.17
C LEU A 635 -11.58 -2.35 30.94
N ASN A 636 -11.03 -2.37 32.15
CA ASN A 636 -10.93 -1.21 33.04
C ASN A 636 -9.54 -0.55 33.05
N PHE A 637 -8.61 -0.99 32.18
CA PHE A 637 -7.25 -0.45 32.05
C PHE A 637 -6.87 -0.30 30.58
N TYR A 638 -5.81 0.47 30.30
CA TYR A 638 -5.29 0.57 28.94
C TYR A 638 -4.45 -0.66 28.65
N SER A 639 -4.94 -1.51 27.75
CA SER A 639 -4.19 -2.68 27.31
C SER A 639 -3.36 -2.33 26.07
N PRO A 640 -2.02 -2.50 26.10
CA PRO A 640 -1.17 -2.31 24.92
C PRO A 640 -1.62 -3.17 23.73
N SER A 641 -2.01 -4.42 23.99
CA SER A 641 -2.43 -5.36 22.94
C SER A 641 -3.77 -4.97 22.30
N VAL A 642 -4.73 -4.48 23.11
CA VAL A 642 -6.00 -3.94 22.61
C VAL A 642 -5.77 -2.68 21.78
N ILE A 643 -4.94 -1.74 22.26
CA ILE A 643 -4.59 -0.54 21.48
C ILE A 643 -3.97 -0.97 20.15
N SER A 644 -2.98 -1.86 20.17
CA SER A 644 -2.31 -2.32 18.95
C SER A 644 -3.20 -3.10 18.00
N LEU A 645 -4.23 -3.79 18.49
CA LEU A 645 -5.28 -4.33 17.63
C LEU A 645 -6.06 -3.21 16.93
N TYR A 646 -6.47 -2.16 17.65
CA TYR A 646 -7.12 -1.00 17.02
C TYR A 646 -6.18 -0.28 16.05
N GLU A 647 -4.88 -0.18 16.33
CA GLU A 647 -3.88 0.39 15.41
C GLU A 647 -3.80 -0.42 14.12
N GLU A 648 -3.72 -1.75 14.22
CA GLU A 648 -3.67 -2.64 13.06
C GLU A 648 -4.96 -2.55 12.23
N LEU A 649 -6.14 -2.67 12.87
CA LEU A 649 -7.43 -2.50 12.19
C LEU A 649 -7.54 -1.14 11.48
N THR A 650 -7.09 -0.08 12.16
CA THR A 650 -7.10 1.29 11.63
C THR A 650 -6.17 1.41 10.44
N PHE A 651 -4.93 0.92 10.56
CA PHE A 651 -3.92 0.95 9.51
C PHE A 651 -4.41 0.20 8.27
N SER A 652 -4.93 -1.02 8.44
CA SER A 652 -5.49 -1.83 7.36
C SER A 652 -6.60 -1.10 6.60
N LEU A 653 -7.53 -0.46 7.32
CA LEU A 653 -8.60 0.30 6.71
C LEU A 653 -8.11 1.59 6.03
N ILE A 654 -7.14 2.31 6.62
CA ILE A 654 -6.54 3.49 6.01
C ILE A 654 -5.83 3.11 4.71
N PHE A 655 -5.02 2.05 4.73
CA PHE A 655 -4.31 1.54 3.56
C PHE A 655 -5.28 1.16 2.44
N LEU A 656 -6.32 0.40 2.75
CA LEU A 656 -7.36 0.04 1.78
C LEU A 656 -8.14 1.27 1.28
N MET A 657 -8.41 2.25 2.13
CA MET A 657 -9.08 3.47 1.68
C MET A 657 -8.20 4.29 0.74
N ARG A 658 -6.91 4.46 1.08
CA ARG A 658 -5.93 5.32 0.41
C ARG A 658 -4.66 4.53 0.10
N PRO A 659 -4.63 3.72 -0.97
CA PRO A 659 -3.42 2.95 -1.28
C PRO A 659 -2.21 3.84 -1.64
N TYR A 660 -2.44 5.08 -2.08
CA TYR A 660 -1.37 5.93 -2.62
C TYR A 660 -0.89 7.08 -1.73
N GLU A 661 -1.70 7.56 -0.78
CA GLU A 661 -1.31 8.76 -0.01
C GLU A 661 -2.06 8.82 1.32
N PHE A 662 -1.37 8.52 2.42
CA PHE A 662 -1.96 8.52 3.76
C PHE A 662 -0.93 8.81 4.85
N LEU A 663 -1.39 9.39 5.96
CA LEU A 663 -0.54 9.73 7.10
C LEU A 663 -0.68 8.68 8.19
N ILE A 664 0.43 8.07 8.60
CA ILE A 664 0.45 7.12 9.72
C ILE A 664 1.71 7.33 10.57
N PRO A 665 1.71 6.90 11.85
CA PRO A 665 2.94 6.82 12.63
C PRO A 665 3.96 5.87 11.98
N ASP A 666 5.25 6.18 12.09
CA ASP A 666 6.35 5.32 11.60
C ASP A 666 6.27 3.94 12.23
N SER A 667 5.87 3.89 13.51
CA SER A 667 5.72 2.60 14.15
C SER A 667 4.71 1.69 13.50
N TRP A 668 3.58 2.23 13.04
CA TRP A 668 2.56 1.46 12.33
C TRP A 668 3.08 1.00 10.98
N HIS A 669 3.83 1.86 10.28
CA HIS A 669 4.47 1.51 9.03
C HIS A 669 5.40 0.30 9.24
N ARG A 670 6.36 0.38 10.14
CA ARG A 670 7.31 -0.72 10.32
C ARG A 670 6.64 -2.02 10.81
N LEU A 671 5.69 -1.91 11.73
CA LEU A 671 5.04 -3.06 12.36
C LEU A 671 4.05 -3.79 11.45
N TYR A 672 3.19 -3.03 10.76
CA TYR A 672 2.04 -3.59 10.07
C TYR A 672 2.21 -3.58 8.55
N PHE A 673 2.97 -2.63 7.99
CA PHE A 673 3.04 -2.42 6.53
C PHE A 673 3.58 -3.64 5.78
N ASN A 674 4.55 -4.37 6.33
CA ASN A 674 5.14 -5.54 5.67
C ASN A 674 4.10 -6.65 5.37
N ARG A 675 3.00 -6.72 6.12
CA ARG A 675 1.89 -7.67 5.83
C ARG A 675 1.02 -7.24 4.63
N TRP A 676 1.17 -6.00 4.19
CA TRP A 676 0.37 -5.36 3.15
C TRP A 676 1.16 -5.01 1.90
N GLY A 677 2.50 -4.86 2.01
CA GLY A 677 3.37 -4.41 0.91
C GLY A 677 3.33 -5.28 -0.35
N GLU A 678 3.00 -6.57 -0.22
CA GLU A 678 2.94 -7.51 -1.36
C GLU A 678 1.55 -7.65 -1.99
N LYS A 679 0.53 -6.93 -1.50
CA LYS A 679 -0.87 -7.13 -1.92
C LYS A 679 -1.35 -6.01 -2.82
N PRO A 680 -1.27 -6.16 -4.15
CA PRO A 680 -1.82 -5.19 -5.09
C PRO A 680 -3.34 -5.32 -5.14
N ARG A 681 -4.05 -4.40 -4.50
CA ARG A 681 -5.48 -4.18 -4.82
C ARG A 681 -5.84 -2.72 -4.65
N SER A 682 -6.21 -2.06 -5.75
CA SER A 682 -6.92 -0.79 -5.72
C SER A 682 -8.40 -1.09 -5.49
N PRO A 683 -8.95 -0.89 -4.28
CA PRO A 683 -10.37 -1.15 -4.08
C PRO A 683 -11.21 -0.21 -4.93
N SER A 684 -12.34 -0.74 -5.39
CA SER A 684 -13.37 0.01 -6.08
C SER A 684 -13.88 1.16 -5.21
N VAL A 685 -14.51 2.15 -5.84
CA VAL A 685 -15.08 3.32 -5.13
C VAL A 685 -16.07 2.89 -4.05
N PHE A 686 -16.86 1.84 -4.32
CA PHE A 686 -17.83 1.30 -3.38
C PHE A 686 -17.16 0.64 -2.17
N GLU A 687 -16.08 -0.12 -2.39
CA GLU A 687 -15.29 -0.73 -1.33
C GLU A 687 -14.62 0.33 -0.45
N ARG A 688 -14.03 1.36 -1.05
CA ARG A 688 -13.47 2.50 -0.29
C ARG A 688 -14.52 3.16 0.60
N PHE A 689 -15.75 3.29 0.12
CA PHE A 689 -16.85 3.84 0.91
C PHE A 689 -17.24 2.90 2.08
N ARG A 690 -17.26 1.58 1.88
CA ARG A 690 -17.47 0.61 2.97
C ARG A 690 -16.33 0.63 3.99
N TYR A 691 -15.08 0.72 3.54
CA TYR A 691 -13.92 0.82 4.43
C TYR A 691 -13.93 2.11 5.24
N GLN A 692 -14.38 3.23 4.66
CA GLN A 692 -14.61 4.47 5.40
C GLN A 692 -15.64 4.29 6.53
N GLN A 693 -16.77 3.63 6.25
CA GLN A 693 -17.77 3.33 7.28
C GLN A 693 -17.19 2.44 8.39
N CYS A 694 -16.43 1.43 7.99
CA CYS A 694 -15.77 0.52 8.92
C CYS A 694 -14.76 1.27 9.79
N LEU A 695 -13.93 2.15 9.21
CA LEU A 695 -12.94 2.96 9.93
C LEU A 695 -13.59 3.92 10.92
N VAL A 696 -14.70 4.57 10.52
CA VAL A 696 -15.49 5.40 11.43
C VAL A 696 -16.03 4.58 12.61
N THR A 697 -16.46 3.35 12.36
CA THR A 697 -16.97 2.43 13.39
C THR A 697 -15.85 1.98 14.34
N VAL A 698 -14.70 1.55 13.80
CA VAL A 698 -13.50 1.18 14.57
C VAL A 698 -13.08 2.32 15.48
N CYS A 699 -12.89 3.51 14.93
CA CYS A 699 -12.47 4.68 15.70
C CYS A 699 -13.54 5.14 16.71
N SER A 700 -14.83 5.02 16.39
CA SER A 700 -15.91 5.36 17.31
C SER A 700 -16.01 4.39 18.48
N SER A 701 -15.82 3.09 18.22
CA SER A 701 -15.73 2.04 19.24
C SER A 701 -14.54 2.29 20.16
N PHE A 702 -13.38 2.64 19.59
CA PHE A 702 -12.20 2.96 20.37
C PHE A 702 -12.38 4.20 21.27
N CYS A 703 -12.94 5.30 20.75
CA CYS A 703 -13.27 6.48 21.56
C CYS A 703 -14.13 6.11 22.77
N GLU A 704 -15.05 5.17 22.56
CA GLU A 704 -15.95 4.68 23.57
C GLU A 704 -15.26 3.85 24.66
N VAL A 705 -14.28 3.02 24.29
CA VAL A 705 -13.40 2.30 25.22
C VAL A 705 -12.59 3.30 26.05
N VAL A 706 -11.95 4.28 25.39
CA VAL A 706 -11.15 5.33 26.04
C VAL A 706 -11.98 6.12 27.05
N ILE A 707 -13.18 6.58 26.67
CA ILE A 707 -14.08 7.29 27.60
C ILE A 707 -14.45 6.41 28.80
N GLY A 708 -14.67 5.12 28.58
CA GLY A 708 -15.00 4.17 29.65
C GLY A 708 -13.85 3.95 30.64
N ILE A 709 -12.62 3.87 30.14
CA ILE A 709 -11.41 3.75 30.96
C ILE A 709 -11.16 5.04 31.75
N GLU A 710 -11.22 6.19 31.08
CA GLU A 710 -11.00 7.51 31.70
C GLU A 710 -12.03 7.84 32.78
N ALA A 711 -13.30 7.42 32.59
CA ALA A 711 -14.34 7.60 33.61
C ALA A 711 -14.06 6.83 34.92
N ARG A 712 -13.22 5.79 34.87
CA ARG A 712 -12.85 4.96 36.03
C ARG A 712 -11.54 5.37 36.69
N GLY A 713 -10.79 6.29 36.08
CA GLY A 713 -9.63 6.92 36.70
C GLY A 713 -8.37 6.05 36.81
N THR A 714 -7.89 5.47 35.71
CA THR A 714 -6.66 4.66 35.67
C THR A 714 -5.36 5.48 35.76
N LYS A 715 -4.25 4.84 36.18
CA LYS A 715 -2.94 5.49 36.38
C LYS A 715 -2.00 5.42 35.14
N GLU A 716 -2.42 4.80 34.04
CA GLU A 716 -1.55 4.50 32.88
C GLU A 716 -1.51 5.64 31.86
N PHE A 717 -0.85 6.75 32.20
CA PHE A 717 -0.83 7.97 31.37
C PHE A 717 -0.21 7.79 29.97
N ALA A 718 0.81 6.92 29.82
CA ALA A 718 1.51 6.71 28.55
C ALA A 718 0.60 6.07 27.48
N LEU A 719 -0.12 5.00 27.83
CA LEU A 719 -1.04 4.31 26.94
C LEU A 719 -2.29 5.15 26.65
N ALA A 720 -2.72 5.95 27.63
CA ALA A 720 -3.80 6.91 27.46
C ALA A 720 -3.48 7.93 26.35
N ARG A 721 -2.26 8.47 26.34
CA ARG A 721 -1.77 9.37 25.28
C ARG A 721 -1.74 8.71 23.90
N ARG A 722 -1.31 7.46 23.79
CA ARG A 722 -1.31 6.70 22.52
C ARG A 722 -2.72 6.57 21.92
N SER A 723 -3.74 6.53 22.78
CA SER A 723 -5.13 6.51 22.32
C SER A 723 -5.52 7.80 21.59
N VAL A 724 -4.94 8.95 21.98
CA VAL A 724 -5.13 10.22 21.26
C VAL A 724 -4.53 10.12 19.87
N THR A 725 -3.30 9.62 19.74
CA THR A 725 -2.62 9.40 18.44
C THR A 725 -3.50 8.62 17.46
N LEU A 726 -4.03 7.47 17.87
CA LEU A 726 -4.88 6.65 17.00
C LEU A 726 -6.12 7.41 16.51
N ILE A 727 -6.86 8.04 17.43
CA ILE A 727 -8.07 8.80 17.10
C ILE A 727 -7.75 9.92 16.12
N VAL A 728 -6.64 10.61 16.36
CA VAL A 728 -6.21 11.76 15.60
C VAL A 728 -5.75 11.36 14.18
N VAL A 729 -5.00 10.26 14.04
CA VAL A 729 -4.64 9.66 12.74
C VAL A 729 -5.89 9.26 11.95
N CYS A 730 -6.89 8.63 12.59
CA CYS A 730 -8.18 8.33 11.97
C CYS A 730 -8.87 9.60 11.46
N LEU A 731 -8.96 10.64 12.28
CA LEU A 731 -9.65 11.88 11.95
C LEU A 731 -9.03 12.62 10.77
N ILE A 732 -7.70 12.62 10.63
CA ILE A 732 -7.02 13.21 9.47
C ILE A 732 -7.32 12.40 8.21
N ASN A 733 -7.06 11.10 8.24
CA ASN A 733 -7.21 10.27 7.03
C ASN A 733 -8.66 10.26 6.56
N LEU A 734 -9.64 10.19 7.47
CA LEU A 734 -11.06 10.36 7.14
C LEU A 734 -11.42 11.79 6.73
N GLY A 735 -10.85 12.81 7.40
CA GLY A 735 -11.19 14.21 7.18
C GLY A 735 -10.68 14.77 5.84
N THR A 736 -9.65 14.14 5.29
CA THR A 736 -9.09 14.46 3.98
C THR A 736 -9.78 13.70 2.84
N PHE A 737 -10.66 12.74 3.14
CA PHE A 737 -11.55 12.16 2.14
C PHE A 737 -12.69 13.10 1.77
N PHE A 738 -12.96 13.17 0.47
CA PHE A 738 -14.12 13.87 -0.06
C PHE A 738 -14.98 12.92 -0.89
N PRO A 739 -16.32 12.95 -0.72
CA PRO A 739 -17.07 13.64 0.32
C PRO A 739 -16.87 12.97 1.70
N ARG A 740 -16.98 13.79 2.75
CA ARG A 740 -16.98 13.30 4.13
C ARG A 740 -18.28 12.58 4.43
N GLN A 741 -18.20 11.42 5.07
CA GLN A 741 -19.37 10.68 5.49
C GLN A 741 -20.12 11.39 6.62
N GLN A 742 -21.44 11.19 6.71
CA GLN A 742 -22.25 11.78 7.78
C GLN A 742 -21.78 11.32 9.17
N GLU A 743 -21.32 10.08 9.25
CA GLU A 743 -20.80 9.43 10.44
C GLU A 743 -19.49 10.07 10.92
N TYR A 744 -18.73 10.74 10.05
CA TYR A 744 -17.55 11.51 10.45
C TYR A 744 -17.91 12.58 11.49
N ALA A 745 -19.06 13.25 11.35
CA ALA A 745 -19.51 14.25 12.33
C ALA A 745 -19.87 13.63 13.69
N VAL A 746 -20.31 12.37 13.70
CA VAL A 746 -20.55 11.62 14.93
C VAL A 746 -19.23 11.24 15.58
N LEU A 747 -18.29 10.71 14.80
CA LEU A 747 -16.94 10.40 15.27
C LEU A 747 -16.26 11.64 15.82
N TRP A 748 -16.28 12.75 15.09
CA TRP A 748 -15.73 14.04 15.53
C TRP A 748 -16.25 14.44 16.91
N ARG A 749 -17.57 14.41 17.12
CA ARG A 749 -18.17 14.72 18.42
C ARG A 749 -17.73 13.75 19.53
N LYS A 750 -17.58 12.45 19.23
CA LYS A 750 -17.05 11.47 20.19
C LYS A 750 -15.59 11.74 20.52
N SER A 751 -14.75 12.03 19.53
CA SER A 751 -13.33 12.38 19.74
C SER A 751 -13.18 13.65 20.58
N GLN A 752 -14.05 14.65 20.40
CA GLN A 752 -14.06 15.83 21.26
C GLN A 752 -14.38 15.49 22.72
N ARG A 753 -15.18 14.46 23.01
CA ARG A 753 -15.39 13.97 24.38
C ARG A 753 -14.12 13.33 24.94
N VAL A 754 -13.40 12.56 24.13
CA VAL A 754 -12.09 12.01 24.51
C VAL A 754 -11.11 13.12 24.83
N PHE A 755 -11.00 14.16 23.99
CA PHE A 755 -10.07 15.27 24.21
C PHE A 755 -10.39 16.14 25.44
N ARG A 756 -11.61 16.03 26.01
CA ARG A 756 -11.98 16.66 27.28
C ARG A 756 -11.48 15.89 28.50
N CYS A 757 -11.06 14.64 28.36
CA CYS A 757 -10.48 13.87 29.46
C CYS A 757 -9.14 14.50 29.87
N ASN A 758 -9.12 15.08 31.08
CA ASN A 758 -7.99 15.87 31.57
C ASN A 758 -6.67 15.10 31.56
N ARG A 759 -6.71 13.78 31.82
CA ARG A 759 -5.52 12.94 31.91
C ARG A 759 -4.84 12.68 30.56
N LEU A 760 -5.56 12.85 29.46
CA LEU A 760 -5.03 12.66 28.11
C LEU A 760 -4.17 13.83 27.63
N ASN A 761 -4.16 14.96 28.33
CA ASN A 761 -3.47 16.20 27.93
C ASN A 761 -3.80 16.67 26.50
N ALA A 762 -4.98 16.33 25.99
CA ALA A 762 -5.42 16.61 24.62
C ALA A 762 -6.30 17.87 24.52
N ARG A 763 -6.33 18.73 25.55
CA ARG A 763 -7.18 19.93 25.58
C ARG A 763 -6.86 20.91 24.44
N SER A 764 -5.62 20.93 23.95
CA SER A 764 -5.20 21.74 22.80
C SER A 764 -5.90 21.36 21.48
N LEU A 765 -6.53 20.17 21.43
CA LEU A 765 -7.30 19.67 20.30
C LEU A 765 -8.81 20.00 20.37
N LEU A 766 -9.27 20.60 21.47
CA LEU A 766 -10.67 20.95 21.66
C LEU A 766 -11.10 22.09 20.74
N GLY A 767 -12.26 21.93 20.10
CA GLY A 767 -12.87 22.96 19.27
C GLY A 767 -12.13 23.29 17.98
N LEU A 768 -11.05 22.56 17.65
CA LEU A 768 -10.37 22.71 16.37
C LEU A 768 -11.33 22.38 15.22
N ARG A 769 -11.17 23.07 14.10
CA ARG A 769 -11.79 22.64 12.85
C ARG A 769 -10.93 21.54 12.23
N ALA A 770 -11.54 20.63 11.46
CA ALA A 770 -10.86 19.46 10.91
C ALA A 770 -9.65 19.81 10.01
N ASP A 771 -9.72 20.94 9.30
CA ASP A 771 -8.63 21.50 8.49
C ASP A 771 -7.44 22.01 9.33
N LYS A 772 -7.70 22.48 10.56
CA LYS A 772 -6.66 22.91 11.51
C LYS A 772 -6.07 21.76 12.32
N LEU A 773 -6.64 20.56 12.22
CA LEU A 773 -6.22 19.41 13.01
C LEU A 773 -4.82 18.95 12.60
N THR A 774 -4.51 18.90 11.30
CA THR A 774 -3.22 18.40 10.78
C THR A 774 -2.01 19.25 11.20
N GLY A 775 -2.11 20.58 11.17
CA GLY A 775 -1.01 21.45 11.60
C GLY A 775 -0.76 21.41 13.11
N ARG A 776 -1.80 21.22 13.93
CA ARG A 776 -1.63 21.00 15.38
C ARG A 776 -1.20 19.58 15.73
N LEU A 777 -1.29 18.65 14.79
CA LEU A 777 -0.99 17.25 15.01
C LEU A 777 0.48 17.01 15.24
N THR A 778 1.34 17.56 14.38
CA THR A 778 2.77 17.44 14.57
C THR A 778 3.17 18.04 15.90
N LYS A 779 2.64 19.23 16.21
CA LYS A 779 2.87 19.86 17.50
C LYS A 779 2.40 18.99 18.66
N VAL A 780 1.26 18.31 18.53
CA VAL A 780 0.81 17.34 19.53
C VAL A 780 1.75 16.14 19.62
N PHE A 781 2.24 15.57 18.52
CA PHE A 781 3.21 14.47 18.57
C PHE A 781 4.55 14.89 19.19
N GLU A 782 5.04 16.09 18.87
CA GLU A 782 6.21 16.73 19.48
C GLU A 782 5.99 16.96 20.98
N ASP A 783 4.87 17.58 21.37
CA ASP A 783 4.50 17.87 22.76
C ASP A 783 4.32 16.59 23.59
N HIS A 784 3.95 15.47 22.94
CA HIS A 784 3.73 14.19 23.61
C HIS A 784 5.03 13.40 23.82
N LYS A 785 6.20 13.95 23.45
CA LYS A 785 7.54 13.35 23.60
C LYS A 785 7.62 11.91 23.09
N GLY A 786 6.82 11.56 22.10
CA GLY A 786 6.87 10.22 21.51
C GLY A 786 8.14 10.08 20.67
N ASN A 787 8.82 8.93 20.78
CA ASN A 787 9.90 8.56 19.86
C ASN A 787 9.39 8.20 18.45
N ASP A 788 8.10 8.39 18.19
CA ASP A 788 7.43 7.97 16.96
C ASP A 788 7.16 9.19 16.07
N SER A 789 7.62 9.13 14.82
CA SER A 789 7.46 10.20 13.85
C SER A 789 6.22 9.96 12.99
N ILE A 790 5.57 11.02 12.52
CA ILE A 790 4.51 10.87 11.51
C ILE A 790 5.17 10.71 10.14
N ARG A 791 4.71 9.71 9.40
CA ARG A 791 5.10 9.45 8.02
C ARG A 791 3.94 9.71 7.08
N LEU A 792 4.20 10.48 6.03
CA LEU A 792 3.40 10.41 4.82
C LEU A 792 3.87 9.20 4.03
N VAL A 793 2.99 8.21 3.93
CA VAL A 793 3.21 7.07 3.09
C VAL A 793 2.62 7.38 1.71
N THR A 794 3.50 7.45 0.70
CA THR A 794 3.11 7.78 -0.67
C THR A 794 3.52 6.69 -1.65
N GLY A 795 2.59 6.30 -2.52
CA GLY A 795 2.84 5.46 -3.69
C GLY A 795 3.28 6.26 -4.91
N HIS A 796 3.21 7.60 -4.84
CA HIS A 796 3.67 8.48 -5.91
C HIS A 796 5.18 8.71 -5.82
N ARG A 797 5.87 8.70 -6.98
CA ARG A 797 7.31 8.98 -7.06
C ARG A 797 7.65 10.47 -6.96
N GLU A 798 6.68 11.36 -7.15
CA GLU A 798 6.88 12.80 -7.02
C GLU A 798 7.07 13.19 -5.55
N LEU A 799 7.93 14.19 -5.30
CA LEU A 799 8.03 14.79 -3.97
C LEU A 799 6.68 15.44 -3.65
N VAL A 800 6.00 14.92 -2.64
CA VAL A 800 4.78 15.50 -2.13
C VAL A 800 5.18 16.48 -1.03
N ASP A 801 5.25 17.76 -1.34
CA ASP A 801 5.56 18.78 -0.33
C ASP A 801 4.34 19.14 0.53
N LYS A 802 3.14 18.72 0.10
CA LYS A 802 1.87 19.05 0.76
C LYS A 802 0.90 17.86 0.80
N PHE A 803 0.38 17.54 1.98
CA PHE A 803 -0.73 16.60 2.15
C PHE A 803 -2.02 17.35 2.43
N ALA A 804 -3.04 17.18 1.59
CA ALA A 804 -4.33 17.89 1.69
C ALA A 804 -4.19 19.44 1.83
N GLY A 805 -3.17 20.00 1.18
CA GLY A 805 -2.87 21.45 1.22
C GLY A 805 -1.98 21.91 2.37
N ILE A 806 -1.60 21.02 3.29
CA ILE A 806 -0.71 21.33 4.43
C ILE A 806 0.74 20.98 4.08
N SER A 807 1.66 21.93 4.29
CA SER A 807 3.11 21.75 4.11
C SER A 807 3.66 20.64 5.02
N LEU A 808 4.33 19.64 4.47
CA LEU A 808 4.86 18.51 5.25
C LEU A 808 6.14 18.86 6.01
N ASN A 809 7.07 19.56 5.34
CA ASN A 809 8.37 19.90 5.89
C ASN A 809 8.27 20.87 7.07
N GLU A 810 7.39 21.87 6.98
CA GLU A 810 7.12 22.81 8.08
C GLU A 810 6.55 22.14 9.33
N ASN A 811 5.97 20.95 9.16
CA ASN A 811 5.29 20.20 10.19
C ASN A 811 6.02 18.90 10.51
N GLY A 812 7.34 18.80 10.30
CA GLY A 812 8.15 17.65 10.72
C GLY A 812 7.68 16.27 10.22
N VAL A 813 6.86 16.21 9.16
CA VAL A 813 6.33 14.96 8.62
C VAL A 813 7.33 14.41 7.62
N SER A 814 7.86 13.22 7.89
CA SER A 814 8.75 12.55 6.96
C SER A 814 7.96 11.86 5.84
N VAL A 815 8.46 11.90 4.61
CA VAL A 815 7.81 11.23 3.46
C VAL A 815 8.49 9.90 3.21
N VAL A 816 7.73 8.81 3.27
CA VAL A 816 8.19 7.45 2.97
C VAL A 816 7.52 6.96 1.70
N ARG A 817 8.34 6.61 0.74
CA ARG A 817 7.89 6.04 -0.53
C ARG A 817 7.64 4.55 -0.33
N ILE A 818 6.45 4.10 -0.66
CA ILE A 818 6.21 2.67 -0.87
C ILE A 818 6.80 2.31 -2.24
N CYS A 819 7.41 1.12 -2.38
CA CYS A 819 7.59 0.52 -3.70
C CYS A 819 6.26 0.61 -4.46
N PRO A 820 6.21 1.23 -5.65
CA PRO A 820 4.96 1.41 -6.36
C PRO A 820 4.31 0.04 -6.48
N ILE A 821 3.12 -0.09 -5.90
CA ILE A 821 2.28 -1.27 -6.09
C ILE A 821 2.21 -1.44 -7.61
N ARG A 822 2.66 -2.59 -8.12
CA ARG A 822 2.52 -2.94 -9.54
C ARG A 822 1.04 -3.11 -9.81
N GLU A 823 0.33 -1.99 -9.96
CA GLU A 823 -1.03 -1.98 -10.44
C GLU A 823 -0.97 -2.15 -11.95
N GLU A 824 -1.34 -3.34 -12.41
CA GLU A 824 -1.74 -3.55 -13.79
C GLU A 824 -2.95 -2.64 -14.07
N ASP A 825 -2.70 -1.54 -14.76
CA ASP A 825 -3.63 -0.67 -15.49
C ASP A 825 -5.05 -0.50 -14.91
N LYS A 826 -5.18 0.00 -13.69
CA LYS A 826 -6.45 0.57 -13.22
C LYS A 826 -6.29 2.03 -12.77
N HIS A 827 -7.25 2.84 -13.23
CA HIS A 827 -7.23 4.30 -13.24
C HIS A 827 -6.82 4.93 -11.89
N MET A 828 -5.69 5.67 -11.90
CA MET A 828 -5.27 6.48 -10.79
C MET A 828 -6.22 7.68 -10.58
N TRP A 829 -6.68 7.85 -9.34
CA TRP A 829 -7.42 9.04 -8.92
C TRP A 829 -6.45 9.98 -8.23
N ALA A 830 -5.76 10.82 -8.98
CA ALA A 830 -5.03 11.95 -8.38
C ALA A 830 -6.06 12.95 -7.80
N MET A 831 -5.77 13.52 -6.63
CA MET A 831 -6.57 14.64 -6.11
C MET A 831 -6.35 15.87 -7.00
N SER A 832 -7.19 16.01 -8.02
CA SER A 832 -7.16 17.14 -8.94
C SER A 832 -7.43 18.46 -8.21
N LYS A 833 -6.56 19.45 -8.44
CA LYS A 833 -6.77 20.83 -7.98
C LYS A 833 -7.93 21.51 -8.71
N ASP A 834 -8.37 20.97 -9.84
CA ASP A 834 -9.49 21.51 -10.61
C ASP A 834 -10.85 21.29 -9.93
N GLN A 835 -11.61 22.38 -9.82
CA GLN A 835 -12.93 22.40 -9.18
C GLN A 835 -13.96 21.54 -9.92
N ARG A 836 -13.82 21.41 -11.24
CA ARG A 836 -14.72 20.61 -12.08
C ARG A 836 -14.52 19.12 -11.84
N THR A 837 -13.28 18.68 -11.69
CA THR A 837 -12.93 17.31 -11.29
C THR A 837 -13.41 17.00 -9.88
N ARG A 838 -13.32 17.95 -8.92
CA ARG A 838 -13.90 17.78 -7.58
C ARG A 838 -15.43 17.63 -7.61
N GLN A 839 -16.11 18.38 -8.47
CA GLN A 839 -17.57 18.27 -8.67
C GLN A 839 -17.97 16.93 -9.29
N LEU A 840 -17.22 16.44 -10.27
CA LEU A 840 -17.40 15.11 -10.86
C LEU A 840 -17.18 14.00 -9.82
N ASN A 841 -16.11 14.10 -9.03
CA ASN A 841 -15.84 13.16 -7.94
C ASN A 841 -16.95 13.20 -6.87
N ALA A 842 -17.49 14.40 -6.57
CA ALA A 842 -18.65 14.57 -5.70
C ALA A 842 -19.87 13.82 -6.25
N ALA A 843 -20.15 13.96 -7.54
CA ALA A 843 -21.27 13.32 -8.22
C ALA A 843 -21.12 11.79 -8.25
N TYR A 844 -19.92 11.28 -8.53
CA TYR A 844 -19.63 9.84 -8.45
C TYR A 844 -19.88 9.27 -7.06
N ILE A 845 -19.44 9.97 -6.01
CA ILE A 845 -19.57 9.45 -4.64
C ILE A 845 -21.00 9.62 -4.12
N LEU A 846 -21.71 10.69 -4.49
CA LEU A 846 -23.16 10.82 -4.24
C LEU A 846 -23.96 9.70 -4.92
N THR A 847 -23.57 9.31 -6.13
CA THR A 847 -24.20 8.21 -6.87
C THR A 847 -23.95 6.87 -6.17
N ALA A 848 -22.71 6.61 -5.74
CA ALA A 848 -22.37 5.40 -4.97
C ALA A 848 -23.09 5.35 -3.61
N PHE A 849 -23.19 6.49 -2.91
CA PHE A 849 -23.93 6.63 -1.65
C PHE A 849 -25.42 6.30 -1.83
N TRP A 850 -26.05 6.81 -2.88
CA TRP A 850 -27.44 6.53 -3.20
C TRP A 850 -27.68 5.06 -3.58
N LYS A 851 -26.74 4.41 -4.28
CA LYS A 851 -26.83 2.97 -4.55
C LYS A 851 -26.80 2.13 -3.27
N LEU A 852 -25.97 2.50 -2.29
CA LEU A 852 -25.76 1.72 -1.06
C LEU A 852 -26.88 1.93 -0.02
N ASN A 853 -27.30 3.19 0.16
CA ASN A 853 -28.27 3.55 1.19
C ASN A 853 -29.67 3.80 0.64
N GLY A 854 -29.84 3.86 -0.69
CA GLY A 854 -31.11 4.15 -1.36
C GLY A 854 -32.26 3.26 -0.90
N PRO A 855 -32.11 1.92 -0.88
CA PRO A 855 -33.17 1.03 -0.40
C PRO A 855 -33.56 1.29 1.07
N ARG A 856 -32.57 1.40 1.98
CA ARG A 856 -32.81 1.73 3.40
C ARG A 856 -33.39 3.13 3.61
N TYR A 857 -33.02 4.10 2.78
CA TYR A 857 -33.53 5.46 2.84
C TYR A 857 -34.96 5.54 2.29
N VAL A 858 -35.26 4.80 1.22
CA VAL A 858 -36.61 4.61 0.68
C VAL A 858 -37.50 3.87 1.68
N GLU A 859 -37.00 2.86 2.39
CA GLU A 859 -37.72 2.20 3.48
C GLU A 859 -37.97 3.15 4.67
N ARG A 860 -36.96 3.92 5.10
CA ARG A 860 -37.14 4.95 6.14
C ARG A 860 -38.11 6.04 5.69
N MET A 861 -38.10 6.43 4.42
CA MET A 861 -39.04 7.38 3.85
C MET A 861 -40.44 6.78 3.70
N LYS A 862 -40.59 5.51 3.33
CA LYS A 862 -41.87 4.79 3.36
C LYS A 862 -42.40 4.72 4.79
N GLY A 863 -41.57 4.39 5.78
CA GLY A 863 -41.95 4.37 7.19
C GLY A 863 -42.23 5.76 7.78
N ARG A 864 -41.61 6.83 7.27
CA ARG A 864 -41.93 8.22 7.65
C ARG A 864 -43.19 8.73 6.94
N ARG A 865 -43.40 8.41 5.66
CA ARG A 865 -44.63 8.71 4.91
C ARG A 865 -45.82 7.93 5.45
N GLN A 866 -45.64 6.67 5.87
CA GLN A 866 -46.67 5.89 6.57
C GLN A 866 -46.96 6.47 7.95
N ARG A 867 -45.95 6.88 8.72
CA ARG A 867 -46.18 7.57 10.02
C ARG A 867 -46.82 8.95 9.85
N TYR A 868 -46.47 9.69 8.81
CA TYR A 868 -47.04 10.99 8.50
C TYR A 868 -48.46 10.86 7.94
N ALA A 869 -48.71 9.90 7.04
CA ALA A 869 -50.04 9.55 6.56
C ALA A 869 -50.92 8.99 7.69
N ALA A 870 -50.39 8.18 8.61
CA ALA A 870 -51.11 7.72 9.79
C ALA A 870 -51.43 8.86 10.76
N ARG A 871 -50.54 9.85 10.91
CA ARG A 871 -50.81 11.07 11.70
C ARG A 871 -51.84 11.98 11.03
N ILE A 872 -51.79 12.13 9.70
CA ILE A 872 -52.79 12.87 8.92
C ILE A 872 -54.13 12.14 8.94
N LEU A 873 -54.15 10.81 8.78
CA LEU A 873 -55.35 9.99 8.84
C LEU A 873 -55.93 9.97 10.25
N MET A 874 -55.12 9.90 11.31
CA MET A 874 -55.61 10.07 12.68
C MET A 874 -56.16 11.47 12.92
N ALA A 875 -55.48 12.53 12.47
CA ALA A 875 -55.97 13.90 12.61
C ALA A 875 -57.26 14.13 11.80
N PHE A 876 -57.33 13.60 10.58
CA PHE A 876 -58.51 13.62 9.72
C PHE A 876 -59.67 12.83 10.32
N TRP A 877 -59.39 11.65 10.90
CA TRP A 877 -60.40 10.83 11.58
C TRP A 877 -60.90 11.48 12.87
N LYS A 878 -60.01 12.15 13.62
CA LYS A 878 -60.35 12.87 14.85
C LYS A 878 -61.18 14.14 14.59
N LEU A 879 -60.96 14.80 13.45
CA LEU A 879 -61.68 16.03 13.06
C LEU A 879 -62.96 15.77 12.23
N ASN A 880 -62.96 14.73 11.39
CA ASN A 880 -64.01 14.52 10.39
C ASN A 880 -64.60 13.10 10.36
N GLY A 881 -64.13 12.17 11.21
CA GLY A 881 -64.50 10.75 11.15
C GLY A 881 -66.00 10.49 11.26
N GLN A 882 -66.71 11.17 12.17
CA GLN A 882 -68.16 11.02 12.32
C GLN A 882 -68.94 11.58 11.11
N LYS A 883 -68.53 12.73 10.56
CA LYS A 883 -69.15 13.33 9.36
C LYS A 883 -68.87 12.52 8.08
N PHE A 884 -67.69 11.90 7.99
CA PHE A 884 -67.31 11.03 6.87
C PHE A 884 -68.05 9.68 6.90
N LEU A 885 -68.23 9.07 8.07
CA LEU A 885 -69.06 7.88 8.25
C LEU A 885 -70.54 8.14 7.92
N ALA A 886 -71.08 9.29 8.33
CA ALA A 886 -72.42 9.71 7.95
C ALA A 886 -72.56 9.84 6.41
N ARG A 887 -71.58 10.46 5.73
CA ARG A 887 -71.56 10.59 4.26
C ARG A 887 -71.35 9.26 3.53
N MET A 888 -70.55 8.34 4.07
CA MET A 888 -70.41 7.00 3.48
C MET A 888 -71.68 6.16 3.63
N ASN A 889 -72.39 6.28 4.76
CA ASN A 889 -73.69 5.63 4.94
C ASN A 889 -74.76 6.25 4.03
N GLU A 890 -74.72 7.58 3.83
CA GLU A 890 -75.53 8.28 2.84
C GLU A 890 -75.20 7.83 1.41
N GLN A 891 -73.92 7.68 1.06
CA GLN A 891 -73.50 7.16 -0.25
C GLN A 891 -73.86 5.69 -0.44
N ARG A 892 -73.84 4.86 0.61
CA ARG A 892 -74.33 3.47 0.55
C ARG A 892 -75.84 3.42 0.35
N ARG A 893 -76.60 4.34 0.95
CA ARG A 893 -78.04 4.51 0.69
C ARG A 893 -78.30 4.97 -0.75
N GLN A 894 -77.50 5.93 -1.25
CA GLN A 894 -77.56 6.40 -2.63
C GLN A 894 -77.13 5.34 -3.65
N LEU A 895 -76.17 4.47 -3.34
CA LEU A 895 -75.78 3.33 -4.18
C LEU A 895 -76.85 2.23 -4.19
N LYS A 896 -77.54 2.01 -3.07
CA LYS A 896 -78.72 1.13 -3.02
C LYS A 896 -79.87 1.70 -3.86
N ALA A 897 -80.14 3.00 -3.75
CA ALA A 897 -81.14 3.70 -4.57
C ALA A 897 -80.74 3.71 -6.06
N ALA A 898 -79.46 3.90 -6.39
CA ALA A 898 -78.94 3.87 -7.75
C ALA A 898 -79.03 2.46 -8.36
N ARG A 899 -78.83 1.39 -7.58
CA ARG A 899 -79.07 0.01 -8.05
C ARG A 899 -80.55 -0.27 -8.33
N ILE A 900 -81.46 0.25 -7.51
CA ILE A 900 -82.91 0.18 -7.76
C ILE A 900 -83.28 0.96 -9.03
N LEU A 901 -82.72 2.18 -9.21
CA LEU A 901 -82.90 3.01 -10.40
C LEU A 901 -82.27 2.41 -11.67
N THR A 902 -81.15 1.69 -11.54
CA THR A 902 -80.49 1.00 -12.66
C THR A 902 -81.27 -0.22 -13.11
N ASN A 903 -81.89 -0.94 -12.17
CA ASN A 903 -82.82 -2.04 -12.49
C ASN A 903 -84.12 -1.52 -13.12
N PHE A 904 -84.62 -0.35 -12.67
CA PHE A 904 -85.75 0.34 -13.30
C PHE A 904 -85.41 0.86 -14.72
N TRP A 905 -84.18 1.35 -14.93
CA TRP A 905 -83.70 1.81 -16.24
C TRP A 905 -83.47 0.68 -17.24
N LYS A 906 -83.08 -0.51 -16.77
CA LYS A 906 -82.93 -1.70 -17.64
C LYS A 906 -84.27 -2.22 -18.17
N LEU A 907 -85.38 -1.95 -17.49
CA LEU A 907 -86.71 -2.44 -17.88
C LEU A 907 -87.47 -1.50 -18.84
N ASN A 908 -87.16 -0.19 -18.89
CA ASN A 908 -87.95 0.79 -19.66
C ASN A 908 -87.11 1.78 -20.53
N GLY A 909 -85.83 1.47 -20.76
CA GLY A 909 -84.83 2.40 -21.31
C GLY A 909 -84.87 2.81 -22.80
N PRO A 910 -85.43 2.06 -23.78
CA PRO A 910 -85.14 2.39 -25.18
C PRO A 910 -85.80 3.67 -25.73
N GLY A 911 -86.86 4.20 -25.10
CA GLY A 911 -87.61 5.34 -25.67
C GLY A 911 -87.14 6.75 -25.29
N TYR A 912 -86.29 6.91 -24.26
CA TYR A 912 -86.10 8.22 -23.60
C TYR A 912 -84.80 8.96 -23.99
N VAL A 913 -83.85 8.27 -24.62
CA VAL A 913 -82.51 8.83 -24.90
C VAL A 913 -82.51 9.75 -26.14
N GLU A 914 -83.46 9.56 -27.05
CA GLU A 914 -83.52 10.34 -28.30
C GLU A 914 -84.08 11.75 -28.11
N LYS A 915 -84.95 11.96 -27.10
CA LYS A 915 -85.47 13.30 -26.74
C LYS A 915 -84.45 14.19 -26.03
N ARG A 916 -83.42 13.64 -25.37
CA ARG A 916 -82.48 14.42 -24.53
C ARG A 916 -81.26 14.96 -25.30
N LYS A 917 -80.87 14.34 -26.42
CA LYS A 917 -79.79 14.84 -27.29
C LYS A 917 -80.14 16.17 -27.97
N ARG A 918 -81.42 16.48 -28.22
CA ARG A 918 -81.86 17.78 -28.78
C ARG A 918 -81.82 18.96 -27.78
N ARG A 919 -81.93 18.72 -26.47
CA ARG A 919 -81.86 19.81 -25.45
C ARG A 919 -80.43 20.25 -25.10
N ARG A 920 -79.43 19.37 -25.18
CA ARG A 920 -78.03 19.74 -24.86
C ARG A 920 -77.35 20.61 -25.91
N ARG A 921 -77.77 20.54 -27.18
CA ARG A 921 -77.24 21.41 -28.25
C ARG A 921 -77.73 22.87 -28.15
N ARG A 922 -78.89 23.12 -27.53
CA ARG A 922 -79.41 24.50 -27.34
C ARG A 922 -78.75 25.24 -26.17
N ASN A 923 -78.34 24.53 -25.11
CA ASN A 923 -77.68 25.18 -23.96
C ASN A 923 -76.21 25.54 -24.21
N ALA A 924 -75.49 24.79 -25.05
CA ALA A 924 -74.11 25.12 -25.39
C ALA A 924 -74.01 26.42 -26.22
N ALA A 925 -74.97 26.62 -27.14
CA ALA A 925 -75.05 27.85 -27.93
C ALA A 925 -75.38 29.08 -27.05
N TRP A 926 -76.30 28.94 -26.10
CA TRP A 926 -76.71 30.05 -25.22
C TRP A 926 -75.59 30.52 -24.27
N VAL A 927 -74.77 29.59 -23.76
CA VAL A 927 -73.61 29.91 -22.91
C VAL A 927 -72.51 30.61 -23.71
N LEU A 928 -72.27 30.21 -24.96
CA LEU A 928 -71.31 30.89 -25.84
C LEU A 928 -71.76 32.30 -26.24
N THR A 929 -73.07 32.50 -26.48
CA THR A 929 -73.61 33.84 -26.80
C THR A 929 -73.59 34.77 -25.57
N ALA A 930 -73.83 34.26 -24.37
CA ALA A 930 -73.72 35.04 -23.13
C ALA A 930 -72.27 35.43 -22.80
N PHE A 931 -71.31 34.53 -23.06
CA PHE A 931 -69.89 34.80 -22.85
C PHE A 931 -69.32 35.85 -23.83
N LEU A 932 -69.82 35.91 -25.06
CA LEU A 932 -69.47 36.91 -26.07
C LEU A 932 -70.11 38.28 -25.81
N LYS A 933 -71.32 38.34 -25.23
CA LYS A 933 -71.98 39.60 -24.86
C LYS A 933 -71.38 40.27 -23.61
N LEU A 934 -70.83 39.50 -22.68
CA LEU A 934 -70.31 40.03 -21.41
C LEU A 934 -68.88 40.56 -21.48
N ASN A 935 -68.09 40.17 -22.48
CA ASN A 935 -66.65 40.50 -22.52
C ASN A 935 -66.22 41.52 -23.58
N GLY A 936 -67.12 41.97 -24.46
CA GLY A 936 -66.85 43.02 -25.45
C GLY A 936 -65.72 42.71 -26.45
N LEU A 937 -65.67 43.45 -27.56
CA LEU A 937 -64.68 43.28 -28.64
C LEU A 937 -63.22 43.56 -28.22
N GLY A 938 -62.98 44.18 -27.05
CA GLY A 938 -61.64 44.54 -26.58
C GLY A 938 -60.77 43.40 -26.04
N PHE A 939 -61.33 42.20 -25.80
CA PHE A 939 -60.55 41.05 -25.31
C PHE A 939 -59.69 40.41 -26.41
N LEU A 940 -60.10 40.52 -27.68
CA LEU A 940 -59.35 39.98 -28.83
C LEU A 940 -58.23 40.92 -29.31
N GLU A 941 -58.35 42.23 -29.10
CA GLU A 941 -57.29 43.21 -29.42
C GLU A 941 -56.10 43.10 -28.45
N LYS A 942 -56.36 42.91 -27.14
CA LYS A 942 -55.29 42.66 -26.13
C LYS A 942 -54.51 41.36 -26.34
N MET A 943 -55.08 40.39 -27.07
CA MET A 943 -54.38 39.15 -27.45
C MET A 943 -53.58 39.27 -28.75
N ARG A 944 -53.85 40.28 -29.60
CA ARG A 944 -53.12 40.54 -30.85
C ARG A 944 -51.87 41.40 -30.63
N GLU A 945 -51.84 42.24 -29.61
CA GLU A 945 -50.75 43.19 -29.33
C GLU A 945 -49.50 42.54 -28.70
N ARG A 946 -49.61 41.33 -28.14
CA ARG A 946 -48.48 40.60 -27.52
C ARG A 946 -47.65 39.73 -28.47
N ARG A 947 -47.87 39.78 -29.79
CA ARG A 947 -47.21 38.89 -30.77
C ARG A 947 -46.26 39.57 -31.77
N ARG A 948 -45.91 40.84 -31.61
CA ARG A 948 -44.93 41.49 -32.50
C ARG A 948 -43.95 42.32 -31.68
N TYR A 949 -42.77 41.77 -31.36
CA TYR A 949 -41.45 42.43 -31.37
C TYR A 949 -40.34 41.37 -31.14
N LEU A 950 -39.78 40.91 -32.26
CA LEU A 950 -38.40 40.61 -32.63
C LEU A 950 -37.35 40.07 -31.61
N ALA A 951 -36.67 38.99 -32.02
CA ALA A 951 -35.35 38.51 -31.57
C ALA A 951 -34.19 39.28 -32.29
N PRO A 952 -32.86 38.97 -32.18
CA PRO A 952 -32.11 38.04 -31.30
C PRO A 952 -30.78 38.60 -30.70
N ARG A 953 -30.16 37.91 -29.71
CA ARG A 953 -28.70 37.59 -29.54
C ARG A 953 -28.31 37.33 -28.06
N TYR A 954 -27.79 36.14 -27.76
CA TYR A 954 -26.43 35.86 -27.22
C TYR A 954 -26.29 34.38 -26.76
N ARG A 955 -25.12 33.80 -27.06
CA ARG A 955 -24.63 32.45 -26.67
C ARG A 955 -24.31 32.38 -25.17
N TYR A 956 -24.67 31.28 -24.48
CA TYR A 956 -23.73 30.27 -23.93
C TYR A 956 -24.41 29.16 -23.07
N SER A 957 -23.87 27.96 -23.27
CA SER A 957 -23.89 26.66 -22.56
C SER A 957 -24.94 26.29 -21.48
N LYS A 958 -25.74 25.28 -21.83
CA LYS A 958 -26.22 24.23 -20.91
C LYS A 958 -25.12 23.18 -20.69
N ASN A 959 -25.02 22.63 -19.48
CA ASN A 959 -24.49 21.29 -19.22
C ASN A 959 -25.09 20.73 -17.93
N CYS A 960 -26.14 19.92 -18.07
CA CYS A 960 -26.58 18.96 -17.05
C CYS A 960 -26.68 17.60 -17.73
N CYS A 961 -25.82 16.66 -17.36
CA CYS A 961 -25.93 15.26 -17.76
C CYS A 961 -26.92 14.54 -16.82
N LEU A 962 -27.75 13.68 -17.41
CA LEU A 962 -28.80 12.85 -16.81
C LEU A 962 -28.54 11.41 -17.29
N LEU A 963 -28.63 10.41 -16.38
CA LEU A 963 -28.90 8.95 -16.55
C LEU A 963 -28.12 8.13 -15.46
N VAL A 964 -28.64 7.23 -14.60
CA VAL A 964 -29.71 6.18 -14.61
C VAL A 964 -29.40 5.08 -15.64
N ASP A 965 -29.38 3.77 -15.40
CA ASP A 965 -29.41 2.80 -14.29
C ASP A 965 -29.12 1.44 -14.99
N MET A 966 -28.39 0.50 -14.39
CA MET A 966 -28.17 -0.84 -14.98
C MET A 966 -28.46 -1.90 -13.93
N ARG A 967 -29.48 -2.72 -14.20
CA ARG A 967 -29.88 -3.92 -13.43
C ARG A 967 -28.96 -5.11 -13.73
N GLU A 968 -28.82 -5.97 -12.72
CA GLU A 968 -28.06 -7.22 -12.69
C GLU A 968 -28.57 -8.31 -13.64
N GLY A 969 -27.67 -9.24 -14.05
CA GLY A 969 -28.06 -10.48 -14.71
C GLY A 969 -26.94 -11.44 -15.13
N LYS A 970 -26.39 -12.17 -14.16
CA LYS A 970 -25.95 -13.59 -14.19
C LYS A 970 -24.71 -14.09 -14.99
N ASN A 971 -23.98 -14.93 -14.24
CA ASN A 971 -23.11 -16.07 -14.60
C ASN A 971 -21.79 -15.80 -15.32
N TRP A 972 -20.70 -15.84 -14.54
CA TRP A 972 -19.40 -16.26 -15.03
C TRP A 972 -18.84 -17.32 -14.07
N THR A 973 -18.57 -18.49 -14.63
CA THR A 973 -17.80 -19.57 -14.02
C THR A 973 -16.39 -19.46 -14.59
N TYR A 974 -15.42 -19.30 -13.68
CA TYR A 974 -13.95 -19.22 -13.80
C TYR A 974 -13.30 -18.82 -15.13
#